data_AF-A0AA42LFD7-F1
#
_entry.id   AF-A0AA42LFD7-F1
#
_cell.length_a   1.000
_cell.length_b   1.000
_cell.length_c   1.000
_cell.angle_alpha   90.00
_cell.angle_beta   90.00
_cell.angle_gamma   90.00
#
_symmetry.space_group_name_H-M   'P 1'
#
loop_
_entity.id
_entity.type
_entity.pdbx_description
1 polymer ?
#
loop_
_entity_poly.entity_id
_entity_poly.type
_entity_poly.pdbx_seq_one_letter_code
_entity_poly.pdbx_strand_id
1 'polypeptide(L)'
;MNKVYKVVWNASIGAWVATSELAKSKTKTKSKISNLTAAVLVGAISFSPAAFAASGIGGGTGSGTSISGTCNEGMASTANGKDVAIGCGAKTQDSTSTNIANRQNPYNNSTGAFAGTMKQGGSIALGTGATTEKGLGTAIGSYATTTDIAGVAIGTGALSKGNTALSIGRQSAATGDFSQAIGNVAAATGKGSLAIGHSATAEGYRSIAIGSPDIENAGSVAGQAGASYQPNMATKATGKDSIAFGGGAVATQENSLAIGAFSASTGKKSVAIGTGAKANKDEAVVIGDQAEATFDGGVAIGKGARSEAENSIALGKDSKATQATGESFLTKQAAPTGVLSVGDVGAERRIQNVADGAVDSDAATVGQLKAARTHYVSVNDNGMQGGNYENDGAKGRNSIAVGVNTTSTGSESVAVGSSARSAGVGAVSVGSASETVGSGDVSIGRNASTRGAAGTAPGYSNQSIAIGDQTKAIGDQSVAIGADVIARGNSSVAIGGDDVDKIAQDAELSKTYTDITGGTLKAGRYPTTEANHGSTAVGTQAVGTGAFSSAFGMTSKATGDASAAFGVMSNASGKGAAAFGAVAQATGDGASAMGINSLASGTNSTAIGSGNKPGEGATATGNGAAAIGSNAKATGDSAAAVGKGAEASNENAAAIGGGAKATGKNAAAIGGGALADQENAVAVGQGAQSLVVGGVALGARSRVEAENSVALGQDAVATEATGNSFLTNRDASMSNGVISVGSAGKERRITNVEDGAADSDAVTVRQLKHVDARVKENAQNITNLDQKIDNTKTDLGNQIANTNKNLNDAKTDLGNQINNTKTELNSKIDNTKTELQNKGLNFAGNAGADVHRNLGDKLNIVGGADTATAEDKTSGENVITRTTADGIKIELLKDAKFDSITTGDSVLNNNGLTIKDGASITKDGINAGNKVITNVADGVNGKDAVNVDQLTKTKDGLDNKITDTNNKLDDAKKDLGNQITNTKDQLTNQITDTKTELNSKIDNTKTELQNKGLNFAGNAGADVHRNLGDKLNIVGGADAATAEDKTSGENVITRTTADGIKIELLKDAKFDSITTGDSVLNNNGLTIKDGASITKDGINAGNKVITNVADG
;
A
#
# COMPACT_ATOMS: atom_id res chain seq x y z
N MET A 1 9.25 77.26 0.19
CA MET A 1 7.99 76.89 -0.48
C MET A 1 7.95 77.55 -1.86
N ASN A 2 7.35 76.84 -2.83
CA ASN A 2 6.97 77.22 -4.21
C ASN A 2 8.04 77.12 -5.34
N LYS A 3 7.90 76.04 -6.11
CA LYS A 3 8.56 75.66 -7.38
C LYS A 3 7.86 76.31 -8.59
N VAL A 4 8.47 76.30 -9.79
CA VAL A 4 7.95 75.67 -11.05
C VAL A 4 9.10 75.47 -12.07
N TYR A 5 9.18 74.31 -12.73
CA TYR A 5 9.94 74.06 -13.98
C TYR A 5 8.95 73.64 -15.09
N LYS A 6 9.18 74.04 -16.35
CA LYS A 6 8.36 73.65 -17.51
C LYS A 6 9.07 72.54 -18.30
N VAL A 7 8.30 71.56 -18.78
CA VAL A 7 8.79 70.37 -19.49
C VAL A 7 8.57 70.53 -21.00
N VAL A 8 9.59 70.26 -21.82
CA VAL A 8 9.50 70.34 -23.29
C VAL A 8 10.01 69.04 -23.92
N TRP A 9 9.33 68.58 -24.97
CA TRP A 9 9.59 67.35 -25.70
C TRP A 9 10.76 67.51 -26.69
N ASN A 10 11.77 66.62 -26.64
CA ASN A 10 12.91 66.61 -27.58
C ASN A 10 12.80 65.43 -28.57
N ALA A 11 12.52 65.75 -29.83
CA ALA A 11 12.29 64.78 -30.90
C ALA A 11 13.53 63.99 -31.35
N SER A 12 14.75 64.41 -30.97
CA SER A 12 16.00 63.73 -31.36
C SER A 12 16.41 62.59 -30.40
N ILE A 13 15.81 62.52 -29.20
CA ILE A 13 16.16 61.53 -28.16
C ILE A 13 14.94 60.85 -27.52
N GLY A 14 13.72 61.15 -27.99
CA GLY A 14 12.49 60.45 -27.58
C GLY A 14 12.07 60.65 -26.12
N ALA A 15 12.45 61.76 -25.48
CA ALA A 15 12.16 62.02 -24.07
C ALA A 15 11.74 63.47 -23.77
N TRP A 16 10.97 63.63 -22.69
CA TRP A 16 10.65 64.92 -22.06
C TRP A 16 11.86 65.42 -21.27
N VAL A 17 12.38 66.60 -21.61
CA VAL A 17 13.56 67.18 -20.95
C VAL A 17 13.14 68.37 -20.08
N ALA A 18 13.61 68.41 -18.84
CA ALA A 18 13.47 69.57 -17.97
C ALA A 18 14.62 70.55 -18.22
N THR A 19 14.34 71.68 -18.85
CA THR A 19 15.32 72.75 -19.04
C THR A 19 15.14 73.82 -17.96
N SER A 20 16.23 74.15 -17.27
CA SER A 20 16.35 75.35 -16.45
C SER A 20 16.30 76.59 -17.37
N GLU A 21 15.34 77.48 -17.17
CA GLU A 21 15.33 78.79 -17.83
C GLU A 21 16.36 79.68 -17.11
N LEU A 22 17.47 80.02 -17.79
CA LEU A 22 18.32 81.13 -17.39
C LEU A 22 17.47 82.40 -17.49
N ALA A 23 17.13 82.99 -16.34
CA ALA A 23 16.42 84.26 -16.32
C ALA A 23 17.25 85.35 -17.01
N LYS A 24 16.62 85.94 -18.02
CA LYS A 24 17.02 87.13 -18.78
C LYS A 24 17.42 88.29 -17.88
N SER A 25 18.57 88.87 -18.19
CA SER A 25 18.85 90.27 -17.90
C SER A 25 17.97 91.18 -18.75
N LYS A 26 17.23 92.09 -18.09
CA LYS A 26 16.59 93.31 -18.61
C LYS A 26 16.17 94.14 -17.40
N THR A 27 16.34 95.45 -17.31
CA THR A 27 17.03 96.50 -18.06
C THR A 27 16.99 97.74 -17.15
N LYS A 28 18.05 98.55 -17.20
CA LYS A 28 18.17 99.97 -16.82
C LYS A 28 16.95 100.66 -16.19
N THR A 29 17.19 101.31 -15.04
CA THR A 29 16.48 102.54 -14.66
C THR A 29 17.47 103.63 -14.22
N LYS A 30 17.57 104.64 -15.09
CA LYS A 30 18.01 106.04 -14.89
C LYS A 30 19.17 106.33 -13.93
N SER A 31 20.33 106.54 -14.55
CA SER A 31 21.36 107.47 -14.12
C SER A 31 20.76 108.83 -13.69
N LYS A 32 21.10 109.28 -12.48
CA LYS A 32 21.17 110.72 -12.18
C LYS A 32 22.62 111.16 -12.39
N ILE A 33 22.83 111.89 -13.47
CA ILE A 33 23.99 112.75 -13.69
C ILE A 33 23.89 113.90 -12.68
N SER A 34 24.86 114.01 -11.77
CA SER A 34 25.19 115.30 -11.16
C SER A 34 26.57 115.70 -11.66
N ASN A 35 26.58 116.56 -12.67
CA ASN A 35 27.73 117.38 -13.00
C ASN A 35 28.11 118.17 -11.74
N LEU A 36 29.30 117.94 -11.20
CA LEU A 36 30.02 119.02 -10.56
C LEU A 36 31.47 118.96 -11.03
N THR A 37 31.75 119.94 -11.87
CA THR A 37 32.99 120.34 -12.49
C THR A 37 34.20 120.25 -11.59
N ALA A 38 35.32 119.90 -12.22
CA ALA A 38 36.67 120.21 -11.78
C ALA A 38 36.76 121.64 -11.20
N ALA A 39 37.25 121.73 -9.97
CA ALA A 39 37.88 122.93 -9.45
C ALA A 39 39.16 122.49 -8.73
N VAL A 40 40.27 122.72 -9.43
CA VAL A 40 41.58 122.95 -8.83
C VAL A 40 41.39 123.98 -7.71
N LEU A 41 41.86 123.69 -6.50
CA LEU A 41 42.25 124.74 -5.57
C LEU A 41 43.58 124.38 -4.92
N VAL A 42 44.64 124.70 -5.65
CA VAL A 42 45.82 125.34 -5.06
C VAL A 42 45.30 126.58 -4.32
N GLY A 43 45.09 126.45 -3.02
CA GLY A 43 44.72 127.53 -2.13
C GLY A 43 45.87 127.73 -1.16
N ALA A 44 46.79 128.63 -1.51
CA ALA A 44 47.66 129.26 -0.54
C ALA A 44 46.76 129.83 0.57
N ILE A 45 46.85 129.26 1.78
CA ILE A 45 46.39 129.97 2.98
C ILE A 45 47.47 131.01 3.26
N SER A 46 47.36 132.13 2.55
CA SER A 46 47.87 133.41 3.00
C SER A 46 47.27 133.71 4.37
N PHE A 47 48.15 134.02 5.31
CA PHE A 47 47.85 134.66 6.58
C PHE A 47 46.77 135.75 6.42
N SER A 48 45.70 135.64 7.21
CA SER A 48 45.06 136.82 7.79
C SER A 48 45.58 136.95 9.23
N PRO A 49 46.31 138.02 9.60
CA PRO A 49 46.77 138.22 10.97
C PRO A 49 45.60 138.74 11.82
N ALA A 50 44.62 137.88 12.14
CA ALA A 50 43.58 138.14 13.14
C ALA A 50 42.66 136.91 13.33
N ALA A 51 43.17 135.84 13.93
CA ALA A 51 42.39 134.89 14.73
C ALA A 51 43.31 133.93 15.51
N PHE A 52 44.29 134.51 16.20
CA PHE A 52 44.69 134.02 17.52
C PHE A 52 43.73 134.67 18.51
N ALA A 53 43.03 133.87 19.32
CA ALA A 53 42.63 134.16 20.70
C ALA A 53 41.41 133.30 21.10
N ALA A 54 41.63 132.01 21.35
CA ALA A 54 40.87 131.27 22.34
C ALA A 54 41.76 130.16 22.88
N SER A 55 42.39 130.49 24.01
CA SER A 55 43.13 129.66 24.97
C SER A 55 43.24 128.16 24.65
N GLY A 56 44.45 127.70 24.31
CA GLY A 56 44.80 126.30 24.57
C GLY A 56 45.86 125.65 23.70
N ILE A 57 46.26 126.19 22.54
CA ILE A 57 47.23 125.51 21.66
C ILE A 57 48.66 125.77 22.16
N GLY A 58 49.26 124.78 22.82
CA GLY A 58 50.66 124.80 23.24
C GLY A 58 51.56 124.22 22.15
N GLY A 59 52.69 124.86 21.87
CA GLY A 59 53.71 124.31 20.99
C GLY A 59 54.19 122.97 21.55
N GLY A 60 54.17 121.91 20.74
CA GLY A 60 54.74 120.63 21.14
C GLY A 60 56.27 120.69 21.18
N THR A 61 56.90 119.64 21.69
CA THR A 61 58.37 119.52 21.80
C THR A 61 58.93 118.69 20.64
N GLY A 62 60.23 118.83 20.33
CA GLY A 62 60.89 118.03 19.27
C GLY A 62 61.37 118.83 18.06
N SER A 63 61.91 118.12 17.07
CA SER A 63 62.54 118.71 15.87
C SER A 63 61.63 118.75 14.63
N GLY A 64 60.49 118.07 14.64
CA GLY A 64 59.50 117.99 13.56
C GLY A 64 58.25 118.85 13.81
N THR A 65 57.12 118.52 13.16
CA THR A 65 55.84 119.24 13.32
C THR A 65 55.07 118.70 14.52
N SER A 66 55.10 119.40 15.66
CA SER A 66 54.42 119.01 16.90
C SER A 66 53.31 120.02 17.29
N ILE A 67 52.04 119.60 17.33
CA ILE A 67 50.88 120.48 17.63
C ILE A 67 49.95 119.82 18.68
N SER A 68 49.69 120.47 19.81
CA SER A 68 48.73 119.98 20.83
C SER A 68 48.03 121.10 21.61
N GLY A 69 46.90 120.78 22.25
CA GLY A 69 46.22 121.67 23.21
C GLY A 69 46.85 121.63 24.62
N THR A 70 46.20 122.26 25.61
CA THR A 70 46.42 121.99 27.04
C THR A 70 45.72 120.69 27.41
N CYS A 71 46.46 119.64 27.76
CA CYS A 71 45.89 118.31 28.00
C CYS A 71 46.66 117.48 29.02
N ASN A 72 45.95 116.54 29.65
CA ASN A 72 46.45 115.70 30.76
C ASN A 72 47.40 114.59 30.30
N GLU A 73 47.33 114.17 29.04
CA GLU A 73 48.15 113.09 28.48
C GLU A 73 49.57 113.53 28.06
N GLY A 74 49.95 114.80 28.29
CA GLY A 74 51.21 115.41 27.88
C GLY A 74 51.12 116.23 26.58
N MET A 75 52.13 117.04 26.26
CA MET A 75 52.20 117.77 24.98
C MET A 75 52.64 116.86 23.82
N ALA A 76 52.27 117.20 22.59
CA ALA A 76 52.74 116.48 21.41
C ALA A 76 54.27 116.55 21.31
N SER A 77 54.94 115.44 20.96
CA SER A 77 56.39 115.40 20.82
C SER A 77 56.86 114.67 19.56
N THR A 78 57.85 115.24 18.87
CA THR A 78 58.50 114.62 17.71
C THR A 78 59.96 114.26 18.01
N ALA A 79 60.45 113.15 17.44
CA ALA A 79 61.84 112.73 17.61
C ALA A 79 62.74 113.26 16.48
N ASN A 80 62.25 113.31 15.23
CA ASN A 80 63.02 113.75 14.06
C ASN A 80 62.36 114.90 13.29
N GLY A 81 63.17 115.61 12.50
CA GLY A 81 62.73 116.80 11.75
C GLY A 81 61.70 116.59 10.65
N LYS A 82 61.44 115.33 10.26
CA LYS A 82 60.41 114.98 9.26
C LYS A 82 59.17 114.32 9.87
N ASP A 83 59.12 114.20 11.20
CA ASP A 83 58.00 113.57 11.89
C ASP A 83 56.85 114.58 12.10
N VAL A 84 55.64 114.06 12.21
CA VAL A 84 54.42 114.83 12.48
C VAL A 84 53.74 114.25 13.71
N ALA A 85 53.62 115.02 14.78
CA ALA A 85 52.86 114.67 15.98
C ALA A 85 51.76 115.72 16.22
N ILE A 86 50.49 115.34 16.12
CA ILE A 86 49.36 116.27 16.25
C ILE A 86 48.30 115.65 17.16
N GLY A 87 48.00 116.29 18.29
CA GLY A 87 47.07 115.80 19.32
C GLY A 87 47.70 115.69 20.70
N CYS A 88 46.86 115.67 21.73
CA CYS A 88 47.30 115.60 23.13
C CYS A 88 48.07 114.31 23.43
N GLY A 89 49.30 114.38 23.95
CA GLY A 89 50.14 113.21 24.21
C GLY A 89 50.56 112.44 22.97
N ALA A 90 50.35 112.98 21.76
CA ALA A 90 50.81 112.37 20.52
C ALA A 90 52.34 112.39 20.47
N LYS A 91 52.99 111.24 20.23
CA LYS A 91 54.44 111.15 20.34
C LYS A 91 55.06 110.29 19.24
N THR A 92 56.18 110.76 18.69
CA THR A 92 57.08 109.93 17.89
C THR A 92 58.39 109.79 18.67
N GLN A 93 58.90 108.57 18.90
CA GLN A 93 60.00 108.32 19.85
C GLN A 93 61.31 107.81 19.23
N ASP A 94 61.37 107.54 17.92
CA ASP A 94 62.54 106.91 17.33
C ASP A 94 63.73 107.88 17.22
N SER A 95 64.75 107.66 18.04
CA SER A 95 66.06 108.33 17.97
C SER A 95 67.16 107.45 17.34
N THR A 96 66.79 106.25 16.87
CA THR A 96 67.71 105.27 16.28
C THR A 96 67.73 105.35 14.75
N SER A 97 68.88 105.09 14.12
CA SER A 97 69.11 105.27 12.67
C SER A 97 68.44 104.19 11.80
N THR A 98 67.12 104.04 11.91
CA THR A 98 66.32 103.05 11.15
C THR A 98 66.05 103.53 9.72
N ASN A 99 66.11 102.62 8.73
CA ASN A 99 65.86 102.94 7.33
C ASN A 99 64.91 101.89 6.69
N ILE A 100 64.23 102.27 5.59
CA ILE A 100 63.31 101.37 4.86
C ILE A 100 64.02 100.14 4.28
N ALA A 101 65.34 100.23 4.06
CA ALA A 101 66.16 99.19 3.43
C ALA A 101 66.52 98.04 4.39
N ASN A 102 66.64 98.28 5.70
CA ASN A 102 66.98 97.28 6.71
C ASN A 102 65.71 96.64 7.29
N ARG A 103 64.97 95.96 6.44
CA ARG A 103 63.85 95.13 6.88
C ARG A 103 64.39 93.72 6.97
N GLN A 104 64.21 93.06 8.10
CA GLN A 104 64.30 91.60 8.25
C GLN A 104 63.23 90.86 7.39
N ASN A 105 62.93 91.41 6.21
CA ASN A 105 62.24 90.81 5.09
C ASN A 105 63.19 89.81 4.44
N PRO A 106 62.93 88.50 4.55
CA PRO A 106 63.79 87.47 3.98
C PRO A 106 63.87 87.52 2.44
N TYR A 107 63.04 88.33 1.76
CA TYR A 107 63.04 88.51 0.30
C TYR A 107 63.71 89.82 -0.17
N ASN A 108 64.35 90.59 0.71
CA ASN A 108 65.06 91.81 0.31
C ASN A 108 66.55 91.51 0.03
N ASN A 109 66.93 91.47 -1.26
CA ASN A 109 68.32 91.34 -1.72
C ASN A 109 68.92 92.68 -2.20
N SER A 110 68.34 93.83 -1.84
CA SER A 110 68.73 95.11 -2.43
C SER A 110 69.98 95.68 -1.77
N THR A 111 71.16 95.23 -2.23
CA THR A 111 72.47 95.89 -2.03
C THR A 111 72.67 97.12 -2.94
N GLY A 112 71.61 97.66 -3.55
CA GLY A 112 71.70 98.73 -4.56
C GLY A 112 70.72 99.90 -4.38
N ALA A 113 71.24 101.09 -4.68
CA ALA A 113 70.57 102.39 -4.97
C ALA A 113 69.84 103.18 -3.86
N PHE A 114 69.34 102.58 -2.77
CA PHE A 114 68.53 103.32 -1.78
C PHE A 114 69.11 103.37 -0.34
N ALA A 115 70.31 102.85 -0.13
CA ALA A 115 70.93 102.73 1.20
C ALA A 115 71.44 104.06 1.80
N GLY A 116 71.55 105.15 1.02
CA GLY A 116 72.18 106.41 1.44
C GLY A 116 71.24 107.61 1.68
N THR A 117 70.10 107.69 0.99
CA THR A 117 69.28 108.92 0.88
C THR A 117 67.97 108.90 1.67
N MET A 118 67.43 107.73 2.02
CA MET A 118 66.29 107.63 2.95
C MET A 118 66.79 107.67 4.40
N LYS A 119 67.35 108.81 4.82
CA LYS A 119 67.70 109.06 6.22
C LYS A 119 66.57 109.81 6.92
N GLN A 120 66.16 109.23 8.04
CA GLN A 120 65.52 109.83 9.22
C GLN A 120 64.14 110.46 9.04
N GLY A 121 63.21 110.02 9.90
CA GLY A 121 61.89 110.59 10.08
C GLY A 121 60.88 110.30 8.96
N GLY A 122 59.69 110.88 9.11
CA GLY A 122 58.51 110.59 8.30
C GLY A 122 57.47 109.76 9.06
N SER A 123 57.63 109.63 10.39
CA SER A 123 56.59 109.05 11.23
C SER A 123 55.46 110.05 11.45
N ILE A 124 54.22 109.56 11.49
CA ILE A 124 53.01 110.36 11.67
C ILE A 124 52.28 109.82 12.90
N ALA A 125 52.10 110.65 13.93
CA ALA A 125 51.28 110.39 15.11
C ALA A 125 50.16 111.45 15.19
N LEU A 126 48.93 111.10 14.84
CA LEU A 126 47.81 112.04 14.75
C LEU A 126 46.63 111.55 15.61
N GLY A 127 46.33 112.22 16.72
CA GLY A 127 45.26 111.88 17.66
C GLY A 127 45.74 111.85 19.12
N THR A 128 44.82 111.95 20.08
CA THR A 128 45.17 111.96 21.52
C THR A 128 45.84 110.64 21.94
N GLY A 129 47.07 110.67 22.45
CA GLY A 129 47.83 109.51 22.89
C GLY A 129 48.41 108.66 21.74
N ALA A 130 48.29 109.11 20.49
CA ALA A 130 48.84 108.40 19.33
C ALA A 130 50.37 108.30 19.42
N THR A 131 50.94 107.14 19.16
CA THR A 131 52.36 106.86 19.41
C THR A 131 53.01 106.16 18.23
N THR A 132 54.16 106.64 17.77
CA THR A 132 55.05 105.88 16.88
C THR A 132 56.41 105.70 17.55
N GLU A 133 56.79 104.49 17.94
CA GLU A 133 58.01 104.24 18.71
C GLU A 133 59.26 104.09 17.81
N LYS A 134 59.10 103.50 16.61
CA LYS A 134 60.15 103.37 15.58
C LYS A 134 59.82 104.19 14.31
N GLY A 135 60.81 104.37 13.46
CA GLY A 135 60.76 105.23 12.28
C GLY A 135 59.80 104.75 11.19
N LEU A 136 59.31 105.72 10.40
CA LEU A 136 58.41 105.54 9.25
C LEU A 136 57.02 104.97 9.61
N GLY A 137 56.67 104.97 10.90
CA GLY A 137 55.37 104.51 11.38
C GLY A 137 54.27 105.54 11.15
N THR A 138 53.04 105.09 10.88
CA THR A 138 51.86 105.96 10.75
C THR A 138 50.80 105.54 11.77
N ALA A 139 50.69 106.26 12.88
CA ALA A 139 49.64 106.14 13.88
C ALA A 139 48.62 107.28 13.71
N ILE A 140 47.37 106.98 13.35
CA ILE A 140 46.30 107.96 13.15
C ILE A 140 45.04 107.50 13.91
N GLY A 141 44.62 108.24 14.93
CA GLY A 141 43.50 107.92 15.83
C GLY A 141 43.92 108.01 17.30
N SER A 142 42.96 108.22 18.22
CA SER A 142 43.29 108.32 19.64
C SER A 142 43.89 107.00 20.16
N TYR A 143 45.04 107.05 20.83
CA TYR A 143 45.83 105.91 21.32
C TYR A 143 46.26 104.90 20.24
N ALA A 144 46.20 105.28 18.96
CA ALA A 144 46.79 104.48 17.88
C ALA A 144 48.31 104.36 18.11
N THR A 145 48.87 103.16 18.06
CA THR A 145 50.27 102.91 18.42
C THR A 145 50.96 102.06 17.37
N THR A 146 52.10 102.52 16.87
CA THR A 146 53.03 101.71 16.06
C THR A 146 54.33 101.52 16.83
N THR A 147 54.77 100.29 17.12
CA THR A 147 55.98 100.07 17.93
C THR A 147 57.20 99.62 17.13
N ASP A 148 57.02 99.19 15.88
CA ASP A 148 58.12 98.76 14.99
C ASP A 148 58.16 99.54 13.68
N ILE A 149 59.17 99.29 12.85
CA ILE A 149 59.50 100.06 11.66
C ILE A 149 58.39 99.94 10.61
N ALA A 150 58.00 101.08 10.03
CA ALA A 150 57.03 101.16 8.93
C ALA A 150 55.71 100.42 9.21
N GLY A 151 55.27 100.42 10.47
CA GLY A 151 53.94 99.99 10.87
C GLY A 151 52.90 101.07 10.60
N VAL A 152 51.66 100.69 10.31
CA VAL A 152 50.55 101.61 10.07
C VAL A 152 49.41 101.23 11.00
N ALA A 153 49.04 102.10 11.94
CA ALA A 153 47.92 101.95 12.85
C ALA A 153 46.91 103.08 12.61
N ILE A 154 45.73 102.78 12.08
CA ILE A 154 44.70 103.76 11.74
C ILE A 154 43.39 103.39 12.46
N GLY A 155 42.98 104.17 13.46
CA GLY A 155 41.78 103.97 14.26
C GLY A 155 42.05 104.09 15.76
N THR A 156 41.01 104.33 16.55
CA THR A 156 41.13 104.50 18.01
C THR A 156 41.64 103.22 18.67
N GLY A 157 42.78 103.28 19.35
CA GLY A 157 43.43 102.15 20.03
C GLY A 157 44.01 101.10 19.09
N ALA A 158 44.15 101.38 17.78
CA ALA A 158 44.79 100.48 16.84
C ALA A 158 46.27 100.28 17.22
N LEU A 159 46.76 99.03 17.21
CA LEU A 159 48.12 98.67 17.60
C LEU A 159 48.83 97.94 16.45
N SER A 160 49.89 98.52 15.91
CA SER A 160 50.75 97.90 14.90
C SER A 160 52.14 97.65 15.48
N LYS A 161 52.40 96.44 15.99
CA LYS A 161 53.64 96.09 16.68
C LYS A 161 54.66 95.34 15.83
N GLY A 162 54.26 94.70 14.74
CA GLY A 162 55.21 94.01 13.86
C GLY A 162 55.91 94.94 12.88
N ASN A 163 57.10 94.56 12.41
CA ASN A 163 57.76 95.23 11.28
C ASN A 163 56.89 95.04 10.03
N THR A 164 56.39 96.09 9.39
CA THR A 164 55.46 95.89 8.27
C THR A 164 53.98 95.89 8.57
N ALA A 165 53.65 96.01 9.85
CA ALA A 165 52.31 95.65 10.26
C ALA A 165 51.29 96.73 9.85
N LEU A 166 50.08 96.31 9.53
CA LEU A 166 48.98 97.19 9.15
C LEU A 166 47.78 96.91 10.04
N SER A 167 47.43 97.84 10.91
CA SER A 167 46.26 97.82 11.77
C SER A 167 45.29 98.91 11.35
N ILE A 168 44.10 98.58 10.87
CA ILE A 168 43.06 99.54 10.51
C ILE A 168 41.76 99.17 11.24
N GLY A 169 41.22 100.08 12.05
CA GLY A 169 39.97 99.89 12.80
C GLY A 169 40.12 100.21 14.29
N ARG A 170 38.99 100.23 15.01
CA ARG A 170 39.02 100.45 16.46
C ARG A 170 39.64 99.24 17.15
N GLN A 171 40.74 99.42 17.89
CA GLN A 171 41.49 98.37 18.60
C GLN A 171 41.98 97.19 17.74
N SER A 172 42.16 97.38 16.43
CA SER A 172 42.82 96.35 15.61
C SER A 172 44.28 96.18 16.05
N ALA A 173 44.79 94.94 16.16
CA ALA A 173 46.13 94.62 16.61
C ALA A 173 46.90 93.76 15.58
N ALA A 174 47.85 94.33 14.86
CA ALA A 174 48.77 93.65 13.95
C ALA A 174 50.14 93.58 14.63
N THR A 175 50.45 92.48 15.31
CA THR A 175 51.65 92.37 16.18
C THR A 175 52.75 91.49 15.61
N GLY A 176 52.45 90.65 14.61
CA GLY A 176 53.45 89.86 13.88
C GLY A 176 54.11 90.64 12.75
N ASP A 177 55.34 90.31 12.36
CA ASP A 177 55.97 90.94 11.20
C ASP A 177 55.13 90.72 9.94
N PHE A 178 54.96 91.76 9.11
CA PHE A 178 54.17 91.75 7.87
C PHE A 178 52.69 91.40 8.05
N SER A 179 52.19 91.43 9.29
CA SER A 179 50.79 91.11 9.60
C SER A 179 49.84 92.25 9.24
N GLN A 180 48.59 91.92 8.93
CA GLN A 180 47.58 92.89 8.54
C GLN A 180 46.28 92.60 9.29
N ALA A 181 45.86 93.51 10.17
CA ALA A 181 44.60 93.47 10.90
C ALA A 181 43.68 94.61 10.42
N ILE A 182 42.57 94.28 9.77
CA ILE A 182 41.65 95.26 9.16
C ILE A 182 40.23 94.99 9.68
N GLY A 183 39.76 95.81 10.61
CA GLY A 183 38.45 95.71 11.23
C GLY A 183 38.47 96.08 12.71
N ASN A 184 37.29 96.25 13.30
CA ASN A 184 37.19 96.55 14.73
C ASN A 184 37.64 95.32 15.54
N VAL A 185 38.65 95.49 16.40
CA VAL A 185 39.20 94.45 17.28
C VAL A 185 39.78 93.23 16.52
N ALA A 186 40.13 93.39 15.23
CA ALA A 186 40.83 92.36 14.46
C ALA A 186 42.25 92.16 15.01
N ALA A 187 42.74 90.93 15.12
CA ALA A 187 44.06 90.61 15.67
C ALA A 187 44.88 89.74 14.69
N ALA A 188 45.91 90.30 14.07
CA ALA A 188 46.87 89.58 13.25
C ALA A 188 48.21 89.49 13.99
N THR A 189 48.44 88.42 14.75
CA THR A 189 49.63 88.29 15.62
C THR A 189 50.68 87.34 15.04
N GLY A 190 50.30 86.50 14.08
CA GLY A 190 51.23 85.64 13.33
C GLY A 190 52.08 86.42 12.33
N LYS A 191 53.28 85.93 12.04
CA LYS A 191 54.14 86.51 11.00
C LYS A 191 53.55 86.28 9.61
N GLY A 192 53.33 87.36 8.86
CA GLY A 192 52.66 87.34 7.56
C GLY A 192 51.17 87.00 7.61
N SER A 193 50.53 87.12 8.77
CA SER A 193 49.11 86.79 8.91
C SER A 193 48.17 87.93 8.48
N LEU A 194 46.95 87.58 8.10
CA LEU A 194 45.92 88.51 7.65
C LEU A 194 44.63 88.27 8.44
N ALA A 195 44.18 89.26 9.21
CA ALA A 195 42.90 89.26 9.90
C ALA A 195 42.00 90.37 9.33
N ILE A 196 40.82 90.04 8.78
CA ILE A 196 39.86 91.01 8.26
C ILE A 196 38.46 90.77 8.85
N GLY A 197 37.85 91.80 9.43
CA GLY A 197 36.50 91.75 10.02
C GLY A 197 36.48 92.04 11.52
N HIS A 198 35.29 92.02 12.12
CA HIS A 198 35.17 92.29 13.56
C HIS A 198 35.74 91.10 14.36
N SER A 199 36.67 91.32 15.29
CA SER A 199 37.26 90.26 16.12
C SER A 199 37.89 89.07 15.36
N ALA A 200 38.19 89.22 14.07
CA ALA A 200 38.92 88.20 13.32
C ALA A 200 40.34 88.05 13.89
N THR A 201 40.80 86.82 14.11
CA THR A 201 42.06 86.54 14.81
C THR A 201 42.94 85.58 14.01
N ALA A 202 44.06 86.07 13.49
CA ALA A 202 45.05 85.33 12.70
C ALA A 202 46.39 85.27 13.45
N GLU A 203 46.61 84.19 14.21
CA GLU A 203 47.77 83.98 15.10
C GLU A 203 48.87 83.11 14.45
N GLY A 204 48.53 82.28 13.46
CA GLY A 204 49.47 81.37 12.83
C GLY A 204 50.41 82.05 11.83
N TYR A 205 51.59 81.46 11.60
CA TYR A 205 52.50 81.90 10.52
C TYR A 205 51.79 81.82 9.16
N ARG A 206 51.73 82.94 8.42
CA ARG A 206 50.99 83.08 7.14
C ARG A 206 49.50 82.68 7.22
N SER A 207 48.90 82.77 8.40
CA SER A 207 47.47 82.46 8.58
C SER A 207 46.55 83.56 8.05
N ILE A 208 45.34 83.19 7.62
CA ILE A 208 44.34 84.12 7.09
C ILE A 208 43.02 83.90 7.83
N ALA A 209 42.52 84.92 8.55
CA ALA A 209 41.20 84.92 9.18
C ALA A 209 40.35 86.05 8.58
N ILE A 210 39.23 85.74 7.92
CA ILE A 210 38.33 86.73 7.33
C ILE A 210 36.89 86.46 7.74
N GLY A 211 36.28 87.32 8.54
CA GLY A 211 34.89 87.20 8.97
C GLY A 211 34.58 88.00 10.23
N SER A 212 33.31 88.00 10.64
CA SER A 212 32.82 88.69 11.85
C SER A 212 31.97 87.72 12.69
N PRO A 213 32.07 87.73 14.03
CA PRO A 213 31.20 86.93 14.90
C PRO A 213 29.74 87.39 14.78
N ASP A 214 28.83 86.54 15.25
CA ASP A 214 27.42 86.90 15.43
C ASP A 214 27.28 87.94 16.56
N ILE A 215 26.85 89.15 16.19
CA ILE A 215 26.75 90.32 17.08
C ILE A 215 25.59 90.18 18.07
N GLU A 216 24.54 89.41 17.74
CA GLU A 216 23.31 89.33 18.55
C GLU A 216 23.47 88.47 19.82
N ASN A 217 24.52 87.64 19.89
CA ASN A 217 24.75 86.66 20.97
C ASN A 217 25.95 86.97 21.89
N ALA A 218 26.26 88.26 22.08
CA ALA A 218 27.42 88.71 22.87
C ALA A 218 27.21 88.67 24.40
N GLY A 219 28.02 87.86 25.10
CA GLY A 219 28.09 87.83 26.58
C GLY A 219 29.15 88.77 27.16
N SER A 220 28.92 89.27 28.38
CA SER A 220 29.80 90.20 29.12
C SER A 220 30.96 89.51 29.86
N VAL A 221 32.18 90.06 29.83
CA VAL A 221 33.38 89.53 30.51
C VAL A 221 34.20 90.63 31.20
N ALA A 222 34.84 90.33 32.34
CA ALA A 222 35.61 91.27 33.17
C ALA A 222 37.13 91.16 32.98
N GLY A 223 37.85 92.30 32.94
CA GLY A 223 39.29 92.35 33.23
C GLY A 223 40.29 92.81 32.15
N GLN A 224 39.91 93.57 31.11
CA GLN A 224 40.88 94.19 30.18
C GLN A 224 40.49 95.63 29.81
N ALA A 225 41.39 96.60 30.03
CA ALA A 225 41.12 98.01 29.84
C ALA A 225 41.24 98.41 28.36
N GLY A 226 40.14 98.88 27.76
CA GLY A 226 40.19 99.72 26.56
C GLY A 226 39.21 99.42 25.42
N ALA A 227 38.49 98.28 25.43
CA ALA A 227 37.20 97.99 24.78
C ALA A 227 36.97 96.50 24.48
N SER A 228 35.69 96.11 24.53
CA SER A 228 35.18 94.73 24.65
C SER A 228 35.53 93.83 23.47
N TYR A 229 36.08 92.65 23.79
CA TYR A 229 36.44 91.55 22.89
C TYR A 229 35.44 90.39 23.03
N GLN A 230 35.03 89.76 21.92
CA GLN A 230 34.38 88.45 21.93
C GLN A 230 35.39 87.37 21.50
N PRO A 231 35.90 86.50 22.40
CA PRO A 231 36.61 85.29 21.99
C PRO A 231 35.66 84.23 21.43
N ASN A 232 34.38 84.30 21.81
CA ASN A 232 33.39 83.28 21.50
C ASN A 232 32.87 83.50 20.07
N MET A 233 33.01 82.48 19.22
CA MET A 233 32.59 82.51 17.81
C MET A 233 33.33 83.54 16.93
N ALA A 234 34.55 83.92 17.30
CA ALA A 234 35.42 84.72 16.44
C ALA A 234 35.97 83.88 15.28
N THR A 235 36.17 84.50 14.11
CA THR A 235 36.89 83.86 13.00
C THR A 235 38.35 83.70 13.40
N LYS A 236 38.85 82.46 13.53
CA LYS A 236 40.16 82.17 14.11
C LYS A 236 41.02 81.32 13.18
N ALA A 237 42.19 81.83 12.79
CA ALA A 237 43.22 81.10 12.06
C ALA A 237 44.52 81.07 12.88
N THR A 238 44.75 80.02 13.67
CA THR A 238 45.92 79.93 14.58
C THR A 238 46.99 78.99 14.10
N GLY A 239 46.66 78.08 13.19
CA GLY A 239 47.61 77.15 12.63
C GLY A 239 48.56 77.81 11.65
N LYS A 240 49.78 77.27 11.50
CA LYS A 240 50.68 77.66 10.41
C LYS A 240 49.99 77.39 9.06
N ASP A 241 50.04 78.35 8.14
CA ASP A 241 49.41 78.26 6.81
C ASP A 241 47.90 77.95 6.86
N SER A 242 47.22 78.30 7.97
CA SER A 242 45.78 78.06 8.15
C SER A 242 44.92 79.16 7.56
N ILE A 243 43.71 78.80 7.09
CA ILE A 243 42.76 79.74 6.50
C ILE A 243 41.38 79.54 7.12
N ALA A 244 40.81 80.59 7.70
CA ALA A 244 39.45 80.64 8.23
C ALA A 244 38.65 81.76 7.53
N PHE A 245 37.56 81.41 6.86
CA PHE A 245 36.70 82.34 6.12
C PHE A 245 35.22 82.16 6.50
N GLY A 246 34.60 83.20 7.06
CA GLY A 246 33.22 83.17 7.53
C GLY A 246 33.09 83.41 9.04
N GLY A 247 31.93 83.90 9.48
CA GLY A 247 31.70 84.23 10.90
C GLY A 247 31.81 83.01 11.81
N GLY A 248 32.74 83.04 12.76
CA GLY A 248 33.01 81.92 13.66
C GLY A 248 33.71 80.72 13.03
N ALA A 249 34.30 80.87 11.84
CA ALA A 249 35.14 79.82 11.26
C ALA A 249 36.45 79.65 12.07
N VAL A 250 36.87 78.41 12.31
CA VAL A 250 38.03 78.08 13.16
C VAL A 250 38.98 77.13 12.43
N ALA A 251 40.20 77.57 12.16
CA ALA A 251 41.28 76.80 11.54
C ALA A 251 42.52 76.84 12.47
N THR A 252 42.72 75.81 13.28
CA THR A 252 43.66 75.89 14.43
C THR A 252 44.99 75.19 14.25
N GLN A 253 45.10 74.28 13.27
CA GLN A 253 46.28 73.43 13.04
C GLN A 253 47.01 73.76 11.73
N GLU A 254 48.20 73.21 11.55
CA GLU A 254 48.99 73.41 10.33
C GLU A 254 48.21 73.00 9.06
N ASN A 255 48.20 73.87 8.04
CA ASN A 255 47.50 73.67 6.76
C ASN A 255 45.99 73.38 6.89
N SER A 256 45.34 73.83 7.97
CA SER A 256 43.88 73.69 8.14
C SER A 256 43.10 74.74 7.34
N LEU A 257 41.97 74.34 6.75
CA LEU A 257 41.11 75.20 5.93
C LEU A 257 39.66 75.12 6.42
N ALA A 258 39.14 76.23 6.94
CA ALA A 258 37.74 76.37 7.36
C ALA A 258 37.05 77.46 6.52
N ILE A 259 36.04 77.10 5.74
CA ILE A 259 35.25 78.04 4.91
C ILE A 259 33.76 77.84 5.20
N GLY A 260 33.10 78.81 5.83
CA GLY A 260 31.69 78.79 6.18
C GLY A 260 31.44 79.36 7.57
N ALA A 261 30.21 79.78 7.84
CA ALA A 261 29.87 80.22 9.20
C ALA A 261 29.98 79.03 10.17
N PHE A 262 30.68 79.21 11.28
CA PHE A 262 30.90 78.18 12.31
C PHE A 262 31.60 76.90 11.82
N SER A 263 32.27 76.91 10.66
CA SER A 263 33.06 75.77 10.21
C SER A 263 34.31 75.59 11.08
N ALA A 264 34.66 74.36 11.45
CA ALA A 264 35.81 74.04 12.27
C ALA A 264 36.73 73.03 11.57
N SER A 265 37.98 73.43 11.34
CA SER A 265 39.07 72.61 10.80
C SER A 265 40.16 72.57 11.87
N THR A 266 40.11 71.57 12.74
CA THR A 266 40.96 71.49 13.94
C THR A 266 41.97 70.35 13.92
N GLY A 267 42.05 69.60 12.82
CA GLY A 267 43.14 68.66 12.55
C GLY A 267 44.19 69.23 11.58
N LYS A 268 45.39 68.65 11.57
CA LYS A 268 46.45 69.01 10.62
C LYS A 268 46.03 68.65 9.20
N LYS A 269 46.30 69.55 8.23
CA LYS A 269 45.90 69.42 6.82
C LYS A 269 44.39 69.14 6.61
N SER A 270 43.55 69.47 7.58
CA SER A 270 42.10 69.22 7.49
C SER A 270 41.39 70.30 6.66
N VAL A 271 40.24 69.96 6.09
CA VAL A 271 39.42 70.86 5.27
C VAL A 271 37.97 70.78 5.74
N ALA A 272 37.38 71.90 6.12
CA ALA A 272 35.97 72.03 6.49
C ALA A 272 35.31 73.14 5.65
N ILE A 273 34.40 72.77 4.75
CA ILE A 273 33.70 73.70 3.85
C ILE A 273 32.19 73.53 4.01
N GLY A 274 31.52 74.59 4.46
CA GLY A 274 30.08 74.62 4.73
C GLY A 274 29.74 75.17 6.11
N THR A 275 28.50 75.61 6.31
CA THR A 275 28.04 76.11 7.60
C THR A 275 28.07 75.00 8.65
N GLY A 276 28.77 75.20 9.76
CA GLY A 276 28.90 74.20 10.83
C GLY A 276 29.64 72.91 10.43
N ALA A 277 30.37 72.90 9.31
CA ALA A 277 31.20 71.76 8.89
C ALA A 277 32.36 71.53 9.87
N LYS A 278 32.64 70.28 10.26
CA LYS A 278 33.63 69.95 11.30
C LYS A 278 34.62 68.88 10.86
N ALA A 279 35.82 69.30 10.47
CA ALA A 279 36.96 68.41 10.21
C ALA A 279 37.88 68.41 11.44
N ASN A 280 37.53 67.57 12.42
CA ASN A 280 38.13 67.66 13.76
C ASN A 280 39.50 66.96 13.88
N LYS A 281 39.87 66.17 12.88
CA LYS A 281 40.98 65.20 12.90
C LYS A 281 41.95 65.39 11.74
N ASP A 282 43.13 64.79 11.86
CA ASP A 282 44.21 64.99 10.90
C ASP A 282 43.80 64.42 9.53
N GLU A 283 44.08 65.16 8.47
CA GLU A 283 43.76 64.81 7.07
C GLU A 283 42.26 64.62 6.76
N ALA A 284 41.38 65.04 7.67
CA ALA A 284 39.93 64.96 7.48
C ALA A 284 39.41 65.99 6.46
N VAL A 285 38.49 65.57 5.58
CA VAL A 285 37.89 66.42 4.54
C VAL A 285 36.37 66.44 4.69
N VAL A 286 35.81 67.61 4.94
CA VAL A 286 34.39 67.82 5.20
C VAL A 286 33.85 68.89 4.28
N ILE A 287 32.84 68.53 3.49
CA ILE A 287 32.18 69.43 2.53
C ILE A 287 30.66 69.27 2.66
N GLY A 288 30.01 70.16 3.41
CA GLY A 288 28.57 70.14 3.61
C GLY A 288 28.11 70.86 4.88
N ASP A 289 26.87 71.36 4.86
CA ASP A 289 26.22 71.97 6.04
C ASP A 289 26.10 70.93 7.17
N GLN A 290 26.65 71.23 8.35
CA GLN A 290 26.69 70.34 9.52
C GLN A 290 27.30 68.96 9.26
N ALA A 291 28.14 68.82 8.24
CA ALA A 291 28.89 67.59 8.01
C ALA A 291 30.05 67.49 9.01
N GLU A 292 30.47 66.27 9.34
CA GLU A 292 31.48 66.04 10.37
C GLU A 292 32.36 64.82 10.07
N ALA A 293 33.66 64.96 10.31
CA ALA A 293 34.61 63.85 10.31
C ALA A 293 35.34 63.83 11.66
N THR A 294 35.19 62.73 12.40
CA THR A 294 35.67 62.58 13.78
C THR A 294 36.88 61.65 13.93
N PHE A 295 37.39 61.11 12.82
CA PHE A 295 38.56 60.21 12.76
C PHE A 295 39.57 60.68 11.70
N ASP A 296 40.82 60.23 11.84
CA ASP A 296 41.92 60.57 10.93
C ASP A 296 41.62 60.04 9.50
N GLY A 297 41.88 60.87 8.49
CA GLY A 297 41.59 60.56 7.08
C GLY A 297 40.10 60.45 6.72
N GLY A 298 39.18 60.79 7.63
CA GLY A 298 37.74 60.72 7.39
C GLY A 298 37.24 61.77 6.39
N VAL A 299 36.39 61.35 5.46
CA VAL A 299 35.81 62.21 4.42
C VAL A 299 34.28 62.26 4.56
N ALA A 300 33.70 63.44 4.75
CA ALA A 300 32.25 63.63 4.83
C ALA A 300 31.77 64.66 3.81
N ILE A 301 31.01 64.22 2.80
CA ILE A 301 30.55 65.08 1.70
C ILE A 301 29.02 65.02 1.60
N GLY A 302 28.36 66.11 1.94
CA GLY A 302 26.90 66.25 1.94
C GLY A 302 26.37 66.82 3.26
N LYS A 303 25.21 67.48 3.23
CA LYS A 303 24.59 68.05 4.44
C LYS A 303 24.37 66.96 5.49
N GLY A 304 24.88 67.14 6.70
CA GLY A 304 24.74 66.18 7.80
C GLY A 304 25.51 64.87 7.63
N ALA A 305 26.38 64.74 6.62
CA ALA A 305 27.20 63.55 6.44
C ALA A 305 28.19 63.39 7.59
N ARG A 306 28.39 62.17 8.09
CA ARG A 306 29.26 61.87 9.23
C ARG A 306 30.22 60.73 8.94
N SER A 307 31.52 61.02 8.93
CA SER A 307 32.57 60.01 8.93
C SER A 307 33.04 59.72 10.36
N GLU A 308 32.58 58.60 10.91
CA GLU A 308 32.82 58.12 12.28
C GLU A 308 33.74 56.88 12.31
N ALA A 309 34.63 56.75 11.32
CA ALA A 309 35.69 55.74 11.28
C ALA A 309 36.93 56.25 10.52
N GLU A 310 38.09 55.66 10.83
CA GLU A 310 39.35 55.97 10.13
C GLU A 310 39.24 55.66 8.63
N ASN A 311 39.88 56.48 7.80
CA ASN A 311 39.95 56.29 6.33
C ASN A 311 38.60 56.01 5.64
N SER A 312 37.51 56.51 6.21
CA SER A 312 36.15 56.22 5.76
C SER A 312 35.52 57.43 5.07
N ILE A 313 34.59 57.16 4.16
CA ILE A 313 33.96 58.17 3.32
C ILE A 313 32.44 58.09 3.51
N ALA A 314 31.83 59.15 4.06
CA ALA A 314 30.40 59.34 4.08
C ALA A 314 29.98 60.27 2.93
N LEU A 315 29.28 59.73 1.94
CA LEU A 315 28.91 60.45 0.72
C LEU A 315 27.38 60.58 0.60
N GLY A 316 26.88 61.81 0.56
CA GLY A 316 25.47 62.15 0.44
C GLY A 316 24.88 62.76 1.72
N LYS A 317 23.67 63.33 1.59
CA LYS A 317 22.96 63.94 2.73
C LYS A 317 22.73 62.90 3.84
N ASP A 318 23.07 63.26 5.07
CA ASP A 318 22.91 62.46 6.28
C ASP A 318 23.57 61.06 6.21
N SER A 319 24.50 60.82 5.26
CA SER A 319 25.21 59.55 5.17
C SER A 319 26.11 59.34 6.38
N LYS A 320 26.20 58.12 6.88
CA LYS A 320 26.96 57.78 8.08
C LYS A 320 27.94 56.64 7.78
N ALA A 321 29.23 56.92 7.88
CA ALA A 321 30.29 55.93 7.72
C ALA A 321 30.83 55.52 9.10
N THR A 322 30.45 54.35 9.59
CA THR A 322 30.94 53.74 10.84
C THR A 322 31.86 52.56 10.53
N GLN A 323 32.70 52.17 11.48
CA GLN A 323 33.66 51.09 11.29
C GLN A 323 32.95 49.76 10.99
N ALA A 324 33.38 49.08 9.93
CA ALA A 324 32.91 47.72 9.63
C ALA A 324 33.53 46.73 10.62
N THR A 325 32.73 45.79 11.12
CA THR A 325 33.15 44.73 12.05
C THR A 325 32.77 43.36 11.51
N GLY A 326 33.60 42.33 11.72
CA GLY A 326 33.33 40.94 11.32
C GLY A 326 34.05 40.51 10.04
N GLU A 327 33.71 39.33 9.54
CA GLU A 327 34.21 38.77 8.27
C GLU A 327 33.11 38.78 7.19
N SER A 328 33.52 38.92 5.93
CA SER A 328 32.64 38.73 4.77
C SER A 328 32.02 37.33 4.77
N PHE A 329 30.70 37.23 4.61
CA PHE A 329 29.96 35.96 4.63
C PHE A 329 30.47 34.93 3.60
N LEU A 330 30.89 35.38 2.41
CA LEU A 330 31.31 34.50 1.32
C LEU A 330 32.83 34.26 1.29
N THR A 331 33.62 35.33 1.44
CA THR A 331 35.08 35.27 1.24
C THR A 331 35.86 35.09 2.54
N LYS A 332 35.21 35.22 3.70
CA LYS A 332 35.83 35.26 5.04
C LYS A 332 36.93 36.31 5.19
N GLN A 333 36.99 37.29 4.31
CA GLN A 333 37.93 38.40 4.45
C GLN A 333 37.50 39.27 5.64
N ALA A 334 38.47 39.61 6.49
CA ALA A 334 38.27 40.55 7.59
C ALA A 334 37.80 41.91 7.06
N ALA A 335 36.93 42.57 7.83
CA ALA A 335 36.44 43.90 7.49
C ALA A 335 37.61 44.87 7.18
N PRO A 336 37.57 45.60 6.05
CA PRO A 336 38.60 46.58 5.73
C PRO A 336 38.58 47.73 6.73
N THR A 337 39.73 48.37 6.92
CA THR A 337 39.92 49.46 7.88
C THR A 337 39.14 50.74 7.54
N GLY A 338 38.71 50.91 6.28
CA GLY A 338 37.90 52.04 5.82
C GLY A 338 36.65 51.59 5.06
N VAL A 339 35.56 52.36 5.19
CA VAL A 339 34.29 52.09 4.49
C VAL A 339 33.85 53.27 3.63
N LEU A 340 33.23 52.98 2.49
CA LEU A 340 32.45 53.96 1.74
C LEU A 340 30.97 53.79 2.09
N SER A 341 30.40 54.75 2.81
CA SER A 341 28.97 54.80 3.09
C SER A 341 28.26 55.81 2.19
N VAL A 342 27.19 55.37 1.52
CA VAL A 342 26.33 56.20 0.67
C VAL A 342 24.99 56.54 1.33
N GLY A 343 24.78 56.20 2.60
CA GLY A 343 23.53 56.42 3.35
C GLY A 343 23.69 56.18 4.85
N ASP A 344 22.58 56.11 5.58
CA ASP A 344 22.53 55.62 6.97
C ASP A 344 21.53 54.46 7.04
N VAL A 345 21.51 53.72 8.14
CA VAL A 345 20.56 52.61 8.35
C VAL A 345 19.12 53.13 8.24
N GLY A 346 18.32 52.56 7.35
CA GLY A 346 16.96 53.00 7.02
C GLY A 346 16.85 54.17 6.04
N ALA A 347 17.99 54.68 5.55
CA ALA A 347 18.11 55.76 4.57
C ALA A 347 19.16 55.41 3.49
N GLU A 348 19.18 54.16 3.05
CA GLU A 348 20.11 53.64 2.07
C GLU A 348 19.90 54.24 0.68
N ARG A 349 20.96 54.28 -0.15
CA ARG A 349 20.90 54.78 -1.53
C ARG A 349 21.24 53.69 -2.52
N ARG A 350 20.48 53.66 -3.64
CA ARG A 350 20.82 52.83 -4.80
C ARG A 350 22.04 53.41 -5.52
N ILE A 351 23.05 52.58 -5.72
CA ILE A 351 24.16 52.86 -6.64
C ILE A 351 23.72 52.39 -8.03
N GLN A 352 23.68 53.29 -8.99
CA GLN A 352 23.20 53.02 -10.35
C GLN A 352 24.35 53.07 -11.35
N ASN A 353 24.20 52.39 -12.50
CA ASN A 353 25.23 52.26 -13.55
C ASN A 353 26.51 51.55 -13.08
N VAL A 354 26.37 50.54 -12.22
CA VAL A 354 27.46 49.63 -11.83
C VAL A 354 27.56 48.54 -12.90
N ALA A 355 28.75 48.33 -13.46
CA ALA A 355 29.02 47.24 -14.39
C ALA A 355 29.15 45.91 -13.63
N ASP A 356 28.94 44.79 -14.32
CA ASP A 356 29.12 43.45 -13.74
C ASP A 356 30.56 43.26 -13.27
N GLY A 357 30.74 42.88 -12.00
CA GLY A 357 32.05 42.65 -11.40
C GLY A 357 32.79 41.47 -12.01
N ALA A 358 34.10 41.59 -12.20
CA ALA A 358 34.96 40.58 -12.82
C ALA A 358 35.80 39.80 -11.79
N VAL A 359 36.06 40.38 -10.60
CA VAL A 359 36.83 39.74 -9.52
C VAL A 359 36.08 39.81 -8.17
N ASP A 360 36.48 39.01 -7.18
CA ASP A 360 35.79 38.86 -5.89
C ASP A 360 35.56 40.17 -5.10
N SER A 361 36.37 41.22 -5.37
CA SER A 361 36.28 42.52 -4.72
C SER A 361 35.37 43.53 -5.45
N ASP A 362 34.82 43.18 -6.61
CA ASP A 362 33.95 44.07 -7.37
C ASP A 362 32.52 44.07 -6.82
N ALA A 363 31.80 45.17 -7.02
CA ALA A 363 30.40 45.26 -6.65
C ALA A 363 29.54 44.37 -7.54
N ALA A 364 28.80 43.42 -6.95
CA ALA A 364 27.84 42.60 -7.69
C ALA A 364 26.64 43.45 -8.16
N THR A 365 26.25 43.30 -9.43
CA THR A 365 25.02 43.92 -9.95
C THR A 365 23.79 43.04 -9.70
N VAL A 366 22.59 43.62 -9.83
CA VAL A 366 21.34 42.84 -9.87
C VAL A 366 21.33 41.84 -11.05
N GLY A 367 22.06 42.14 -12.14
CA GLY A 367 22.23 41.23 -13.27
C GLY A 367 23.00 39.97 -12.88
N GLN A 368 24.16 40.13 -12.24
CA GLN A 368 24.95 39.02 -11.72
C GLN A 368 24.21 38.22 -10.65
N LEU A 369 23.47 38.89 -9.77
CA LEU A 369 22.67 38.23 -8.75
C LEU A 369 21.51 37.41 -9.34
N LYS A 370 20.89 37.89 -10.44
CA LYS A 370 19.88 37.12 -11.18
C LYS A 370 20.48 35.93 -11.91
N ALA A 371 21.69 36.07 -12.47
CA ALA A 371 22.42 34.98 -13.12
C ALA A 371 22.91 33.92 -12.11
N ALA A 372 23.23 34.33 -10.88
CA ALA A 372 23.68 33.44 -9.80
C ALA A 372 22.53 32.65 -9.12
N ARG A 373 21.30 32.66 -9.66
CA ARG A 373 20.20 31.86 -9.13
C ARG A 373 20.57 30.37 -9.23
N THR A 374 20.55 29.68 -8.09
CA THR A 374 20.84 28.25 -8.00
C THR A 374 19.74 27.43 -8.67
N HIS A 375 20.11 26.67 -9.69
CA HIS A 375 19.30 25.59 -10.23
C HIS A 375 19.55 24.36 -9.37
N TYR A 376 18.55 23.94 -8.59
CA TYR A 376 18.71 22.86 -7.60
C TYR A 376 18.86 21.47 -8.24
N VAL A 377 18.59 21.33 -9.53
CA VAL A 377 18.69 20.06 -10.26
C VAL A 377 19.40 20.29 -11.59
N SER A 378 20.40 19.45 -11.88
CA SER A 378 21.10 19.45 -13.17
C SER A 378 20.23 18.78 -14.23
N VAL A 379 19.90 19.52 -15.29
CA VAL A 379 19.15 19.03 -16.45
C VAL A 379 19.99 19.33 -17.68
N ASN A 380 20.45 18.28 -18.37
CA ASN A 380 21.18 18.45 -19.63
C ASN A 380 20.18 18.65 -20.78
N ASP A 381 20.07 19.90 -21.23
CA ASP A 381 19.22 20.34 -22.35
C ASP A 381 19.98 20.37 -23.69
N ASN A 382 21.13 19.70 -23.77
CA ASN A 382 22.00 19.61 -24.94
C ASN A 382 22.47 21.00 -25.45
N GLY A 383 22.56 21.99 -24.56
CA GLY A 383 23.05 23.33 -24.87
C GLY A 383 22.01 24.27 -25.46
N MET A 384 20.74 23.85 -25.59
CA MET A 384 19.63 24.71 -25.98
C MET A 384 18.59 24.75 -24.85
N GLN A 385 18.38 25.93 -24.28
CA GLN A 385 17.43 26.15 -23.19
C GLN A 385 16.02 25.67 -23.60
N GLY A 386 15.56 24.58 -22.99
CA GLY A 386 14.19 24.08 -23.14
C GLY A 386 13.24 24.68 -22.10
N GLY A 387 11.96 24.26 -22.11
CA GLY A 387 11.01 24.65 -21.08
C GLY A 387 11.39 24.13 -19.69
N ASN A 388 10.87 24.76 -18.62
CA ASN A 388 11.25 24.48 -17.22
C ASN A 388 12.73 24.75 -16.90
N TYR A 389 13.46 25.49 -17.76
CA TYR A 389 14.83 25.92 -17.48
C TYR A 389 14.91 26.77 -16.20
N GLU A 390 13.94 27.66 -15.99
CA GLU A 390 13.83 28.53 -14.82
C GLU A 390 13.25 27.82 -13.57
N ASN A 391 13.09 26.49 -13.61
CA ASN A 391 12.38 25.68 -12.60
C ASN A 391 10.92 26.15 -12.38
N ASP A 392 10.26 26.65 -13.43
CA ASP A 392 8.90 27.20 -13.44
C ASP A 392 7.81 26.18 -13.87
N GLY A 393 8.20 24.92 -14.06
CA GLY A 393 7.34 23.80 -14.41
C GLY A 393 6.47 23.30 -13.25
N ALA A 394 6.87 23.56 -12.00
CA ALA A 394 6.08 23.26 -10.80
C ALA A 394 5.02 24.35 -10.58
N LYS A 395 3.90 24.25 -11.32
CA LYS A 395 2.83 25.26 -11.35
C LYS A 395 1.74 25.04 -10.30
N GLY A 396 1.59 23.81 -9.81
CA GLY A 396 0.63 23.48 -8.77
C GLY A 396 1.15 23.79 -7.36
N ARG A 397 0.24 24.06 -6.42
CA ARG A 397 0.60 24.29 -5.01
C ARG A 397 1.30 23.04 -4.46
N ASN A 398 2.47 23.20 -3.82
CA ASN A 398 3.26 22.09 -3.28
C ASN A 398 3.67 21.03 -4.32
N SER A 399 3.80 21.40 -5.61
CA SER A 399 4.19 20.46 -6.68
C SER A 399 5.70 20.38 -6.90
N ILE A 400 6.16 19.29 -7.51
CA ILE A 400 7.55 19.06 -7.94
C ILE A 400 7.57 18.87 -9.46
N ALA A 401 8.48 19.56 -10.16
CA ALA A 401 8.72 19.39 -11.59
C ALA A 401 10.23 19.34 -11.88
N VAL A 402 10.72 18.24 -12.45
CA VAL A 402 12.14 18.00 -12.71
C VAL A 402 12.35 17.47 -14.13
N GLY A 403 13.08 18.22 -14.97
CA GLY A 403 13.42 17.85 -16.35
C GLY A 403 13.05 18.92 -17.39
N VAL A 404 13.58 18.76 -18.61
CA VAL A 404 13.31 19.67 -19.75
C VAL A 404 11.85 19.51 -20.19
N ASN A 405 11.15 20.62 -20.41
CA ASN A 405 9.73 20.67 -20.80
C ASN A 405 8.76 20.00 -19.79
N THR A 406 9.23 19.65 -18.59
CA THR A 406 8.42 19.01 -17.56
C THR A 406 7.44 20.00 -16.95
N THR A 407 6.19 19.59 -16.74
CA THR A 407 5.16 20.44 -16.13
C THR A 407 4.35 19.66 -15.09
N SER A 408 4.26 20.20 -13.88
CA SER A 408 3.43 19.68 -12.78
C SER A 408 2.41 20.75 -12.39
N THR A 409 1.16 20.65 -12.87
CA THR A 409 0.11 21.67 -12.65
C THR A 409 -0.84 21.32 -11.50
N GLY A 410 -0.90 20.06 -11.09
CA GLY A 410 -1.76 19.61 -9.99
C GLY A 410 -1.26 20.07 -8.62
N SER A 411 -2.16 20.30 -7.67
CA SER A 411 -1.72 20.51 -6.27
C SER A 411 -1.08 19.22 -5.76
N GLU A 412 0.04 19.29 -5.03
CA GLU A 412 0.78 18.15 -4.47
C GLU A 412 1.28 17.14 -5.53
N SER A 413 1.34 17.52 -6.81
CA SER A 413 1.74 16.61 -7.89
C SER A 413 3.25 16.56 -8.10
N VAL A 414 3.74 15.43 -8.60
CA VAL A 414 5.16 15.19 -8.90
C VAL A 414 5.31 14.84 -10.37
N ALA A 415 6.14 15.58 -11.11
CA ALA A 415 6.50 15.30 -12.50
C ALA A 415 8.02 15.22 -12.62
N VAL A 416 8.56 14.10 -13.11
CA VAL A 416 10.01 13.86 -13.24
C VAL A 416 10.31 13.20 -14.58
N GLY A 417 11.18 13.81 -15.39
CA GLY A 417 11.58 13.31 -16.71
C GLY A 417 11.24 14.27 -17.85
N SER A 418 11.98 14.18 -18.95
CA SER A 418 11.81 15.09 -20.11
C SER A 418 10.39 15.02 -20.66
N SER A 419 9.71 16.16 -20.74
CA SER A 419 8.32 16.31 -21.18
C SER A 419 7.27 15.57 -20.32
N ALA A 420 7.62 15.15 -19.10
CA ALA A 420 6.65 14.58 -18.16
C ALA A 420 5.58 15.60 -17.74
N ARG A 421 4.33 15.16 -17.61
CA ARG A 421 3.18 16.03 -17.30
C ARG A 421 2.31 15.43 -16.20
N SER A 422 2.23 16.11 -15.05
CA SER A 422 1.30 15.77 -13.96
C SER A 422 0.25 16.85 -13.80
N ALA A 423 -1.00 16.54 -14.17
CA ALA A 423 -2.08 17.52 -14.20
C ALA A 423 -3.08 17.42 -13.03
N GLY A 424 -3.33 16.21 -12.53
CA GLY A 424 -4.27 15.97 -11.43
C GLY A 424 -3.69 16.24 -10.04
N VAL A 425 -4.55 16.42 -9.04
CA VAL A 425 -4.15 16.64 -7.63
C VAL A 425 -3.50 15.38 -7.07
N GLY A 426 -2.33 15.48 -6.44
CA GLY A 426 -1.56 14.34 -5.93
C GLY A 426 -1.03 13.38 -7.02
N ALA A 427 -1.11 13.78 -8.30
CA ALA A 427 -0.69 12.95 -9.42
C ALA A 427 0.84 12.76 -9.47
N VAL A 428 1.31 11.56 -9.77
CA VAL A 428 2.72 11.24 -9.95
C VAL A 428 2.98 10.85 -11.40
N SER A 429 3.93 11.50 -12.07
CA SER A 429 4.36 11.20 -13.42
C SER A 429 5.89 11.13 -13.46
N VAL A 430 6.44 9.95 -13.73
CA VAL A 430 7.90 9.72 -13.72
C VAL A 430 8.31 8.99 -15.00
N GLY A 431 9.09 9.63 -15.86
CA GLY A 431 9.54 9.06 -17.14
C GLY A 431 9.49 10.09 -18.26
N SER A 432 10.17 9.83 -19.38
CA SER A 432 10.10 10.75 -20.51
C SER A 432 8.71 10.70 -21.16
N ALA A 433 8.10 11.87 -21.36
CA ALA A 433 6.76 12.03 -21.93
C ALA A 433 5.65 11.26 -21.19
N SER A 434 5.87 10.91 -19.92
CA SER A 434 4.81 10.34 -19.08
C SER A 434 3.73 11.39 -18.79
N GLU A 435 2.48 10.96 -18.65
CA GLU A 435 1.35 11.89 -18.53
C GLU A 435 0.26 11.37 -17.59
N THR A 436 0.14 12.02 -16.44
CA THR A 436 -0.80 11.65 -15.37
C THR A 436 -1.87 12.73 -15.25
N VAL A 437 -3.10 12.43 -15.67
CA VAL A 437 -4.18 13.43 -15.75
C VAL A 437 -5.10 13.43 -14.52
N GLY A 438 -5.36 12.25 -13.95
CA GLY A 438 -6.32 12.08 -12.85
C GLY A 438 -5.80 12.40 -11.45
N SER A 439 -6.72 12.47 -10.48
CA SER A 439 -6.39 12.78 -9.08
C SER A 439 -5.87 11.55 -8.34
N GLY A 440 -4.68 11.64 -7.74
CA GLY A 440 -4.03 10.53 -7.04
C GLY A 440 -3.56 9.41 -7.99
N ASP A 441 -3.53 9.67 -9.29
CA ASP A 441 -3.04 8.74 -10.29
C ASP A 441 -1.51 8.64 -10.29
N VAL A 442 -0.97 7.55 -10.81
CA VAL A 442 0.47 7.29 -10.92
C VAL A 442 0.81 6.79 -12.33
N SER A 443 1.65 7.51 -13.07
CA SER A 443 2.27 7.05 -14.32
C SER A 443 3.79 6.95 -14.15
N ILE A 444 4.38 5.78 -14.37
CA ILE A 444 5.84 5.57 -14.27
C ILE A 444 6.34 4.82 -15.51
N GLY A 445 7.23 5.42 -16.28
CA GLY A 445 7.80 4.86 -17.52
C GLY A 445 7.67 5.83 -18.69
N ARG A 446 8.43 5.59 -19.77
CA ARG A 446 8.40 6.44 -20.96
C ARG A 446 7.02 6.32 -21.63
N ASN A 447 6.37 7.45 -21.94
CA ASN A 447 5.01 7.50 -22.51
C ASN A 447 3.93 6.76 -21.67
N ALA A 448 4.18 6.46 -20.40
CA ALA A 448 3.15 5.93 -19.51
C ALA A 448 2.06 6.99 -19.28
N SER A 449 0.79 6.62 -19.32
CA SER A 449 -0.29 7.60 -19.12
C SER A 449 -1.49 7.07 -18.36
N THR A 450 -2.02 7.91 -17.48
CA THR A 450 -3.35 7.75 -16.88
C THR A 450 -4.30 8.83 -17.38
N ARG A 451 -5.51 8.43 -17.75
CA ARG A 451 -6.58 9.33 -18.20
C ARG A 451 -7.95 8.81 -17.77
N GLY A 452 -8.93 9.69 -17.68
CA GLY A 452 -10.35 9.30 -17.55
C GLY A 452 -10.83 8.47 -18.73
N ALA A 453 -11.92 7.71 -18.53
CA ALA A 453 -12.59 7.00 -19.61
C ALA A 453 -13.03 7.96 -20.73
N ALA A 454 -13.29 7.42 -21.93
CA ALA A 454 -13.75 8.24 -23.05
C ALA A 454 -15.10 8.91 -22.72
N GLY A 455 -15.16 10.24 -22.81
CA GLY A 455 -16.37 11.02 -22.53
C GLY A 455 -16.49 11.54 -21.09
N THR A 456 -15.58 11.17 -20.17
CA THR A 456 -15.52 11.74 -18.82
C THR A 456 -14.73 13.05 -18.82
N ALA A 457 -15.17 14.02 -18.02
CA ALA A 457 -14.46 15.30 -17.91
C ALA A 457 -13.04 15.12 -17.33
N PRO A 458 -12.10 16.04 -17.61
CA PRO A 458 -10.76 16.00 -17.03
C PRO A 458 -10.83 16.00 -15.49
N GLY A 459 -10.12 15.08 -14.83
CA GLY A 459 -10.10 14.95 -13.36
C GLY A 459 -11.00 13.86 -12.76
N TYR A 460 -11.62 13.01 -13.59
CA TYR A 460 -12.43 11.89 -13.09
C TYR A 460 -11.69 10.55 -12.97
N SER A 461 -10.59 10.31 -13.69
CA SER A 461 -9.71 9.18 -13.31
C SER A 461 -9.15 9.47 -11.93
N ASN A 462 -9.50 8.64 -10.97
CA ASN A 462 -8.95 8.74 -9.63
C ASN A 462 -8.32 7.39 -9.28
N GLN A 463 -7.14 7.46 -8.68
CA GLN A 463 -6.39 6.29 -8.21
C GLN A 463 -6.02 5.26 -9.29
N SER A 464 -5.81 5.69 -10.53
CA SER A 464 -5.32 4.83 -11.62
C SER A 464 -3.79 4.74 -11.63
N ILE A 465 -3.26 3.59 -12.04
CA ILE A 465 -1.83 3.27 -12.03
C ILE A 465 -1.39 2.75 -13.40
N ALA A 466 -0.42 3.40 -14.03
CA ALA A 466 0.18 3.01 -15.31
C ALA A 466 1.71 2.89 -15.15
N ILE A 467 2.27 1.68 -15.09
CA ILE A 467 3.70 1.44 -14.84
C ILE A 467 4.33 0.62 -15.99
N GLY A 468 5.26 1.20 -16.74
CA GLY A 468 5.96 0.58 -17.86
C GLY A 468 6.10 1.49 -19.08
N ASP A 469 6.76 1.00 -20.12
CA ASP A 469 6.93 1.73 -21.38
C ASP A 469 5.62 1.75 -22.19
N GLN A 470 5.14 2.91 -22.63
CA GLN A 470 3.93 3.09 -23.45
C GLN A 470 2.61 2.57 -22.85
N THR A 471 2.60 2.20 -21.58
CA THR A 471 1.44 1.65 -20.88
C THR A 471 0.35 2.70 -20.61
N LYS A 472 -0.91 2.26 -20.59
CA LYS A 472 -2.08 3.15 -20.48
C LYS A 472 -3.13 2.59 -19.53
N ALA A 473 -3.44 3.37 -18.49
CA ALA A 473 -4.58 3.12 -17.62
C ALA A 473 -5.67 4.18 -17.91
N ILE A 474 -6.79 3.75 -18.47
CA ILE A 474 -7.83 4.60 -19.04
C ILE A 474 -9.17 4.30 -18.35
N GLY A 475 -9.50 5.06 -17.32
CA GLY A 475 -10.68 4.85 -16.47
C GLY A 475 -10.38 5.16 -15.01
N ASP A 476 -11.37 4.95 -14.15
CA ASP A 476 -11.27 5.17 -12.70
C ASP A 476 -10.75 3.88 -12.04
N GLN A 477 -9.79 3.98 -11.11
CA GLN A 477 -9.18 2.82 -10.43
C GLN A 477 -8.64 1.74 -11.39
N SER A 478 -8.15 2.15 -12.56
CA SER A 478 -7.57 1.23 -13.55
C SER A 478 -6.09 1.01 -13.29
N VAL A 479 -5.60 -0.24 -13.46
CA VAL A 479 -4.20 -0.62 -13.21
C VAL A 479 -3.63 -1.27 -14.47
N ALA A 480 -2.61 -0.66 -15.07
CA ALA A 480 -1.86 -1.18 -16.22
C ALA A 480 -0.38 -1.29 -15.87
N ILE A 481 0.19 -2.50 -15.89
CA ILE A 481 1.60 -2.75 -15.52
C ILE A 481 2.29 -3.60 -16.59
N GLY A 482 3.38 -3.11 -17.17
CA GLY A 482 4.12 -3.76 -18.26
C GLY A 482 4.41 -2.81 -19.44
N ALA A 483 5.18 -3.28 -20.42
CA ALA A 483 5.40 -2.54 -21.66
C ALA A 483 4.22 -2.75 -22.62
N ASP A 484 3.72 -1.65 -23.21
CA ASP A 484 2.55 -1.63 -24.11
C ASP A 484 1.36 -2.44 -23.56
N VAL A 485 0.95 -2.10 -22.33
CA VAL A 485 -0.20 -2.70 -21.65
C VAL A 485 -1.32 -1.66 -21.55
N ILE A 486 -2.56 -2.09 -21.76
CA ILE A 486 -3.73 -1.18 -21.74
C ILE A 486 -4.81 -1.73 -20.81
N ALA A 487 -5.15 -0.97 -19.76
CA ALA A 487 -6.32 -1.21 -18.95
C ALA A 487 -7.38 -0.16 -19.27
N ARG A 488 -8.48 -0.54 -19.93
CA ARG A 488 -9.59 0.35 -20.31
C ARG A 488 -10.80 0.15 -19.40
N GLY A 489 -11.53 1.23 -19.14
CA GLY A 489 -12.73 1.20 -18.31
C GLY A 489 -12.41 1.25 -16.82
N ASN A 490 -13.46 1.36 -16.02
CA ASN A 490 -13.33 1.52 -14.58
C ASN A 490 -12.99 0.17 -13.91
N SER A 491 -12.14 0.21 -12.89
CA SER A 491 -11.71 -0.94 -12.09
C SER A 491 -11.09 -2.08 -12.91
N SER A 492 -10.48 -1.76 -14.05
CA SER A 492 -9.81 -2.74 -14.94
C SER A 492 -8.37 -2.98 -14.50
N VAL A 493 -7.89 -4.23 -14.58
CA VAL A 493 -6.49 -4.59 -14.26
C VAL A 493 -5.86 -5.30 -15.45
N ALA A 494 -4.78 -4.76 -16.01
CA ALA A 494 -3.97 -5.39 -17.05
C ALA A 494 -2.50 -5.47 -16.59
N ILE A 495 -1.91 -6.66 -16.55
CA ILE A 495 -0.52 -6.88 -16.12
C ILE A 495 0.18 -7.83 -17.09
N GLY A 496 1.30 -7.43 -17.70
CA GLY A 496 2.01 -8.29 -18.64
C GLY A 496 2.96 -7.53 -19.55
N GLY A 497 2.78 -7.74 -20.86
CA GLY A 497 3.59 -7.13 -21.90
C GLY A 497 3.16 -7.62 -23.29
N ASP A 498 3.76 -7.06 -24.31
CA ASP A 498 3.53 -7.35 -25.72
C ASP A 498 4.59 -8.30 -26.32
N ASP A 499 5.82 -8.22 -25.83
CA ASP A 499 6.99 -8.93 -26.37
C ASP A 499 7.00 -10.44 -26.03
N VAL A 500 6.97 -11.26 -27.08
CA VAL A 500 7.22 -12.72 -27.03
C VAL A 500 8.42 -13.13 -27.87
N ASP A 501 9.19 -12.20 -28.43
CA ASP A 501 10.23 -12.45 -29.42
C ASP A 501 11.29 -13.43 -28.92
N LYS A 502 11.76 -13.24 -27.68
CA LYS A 502 12.73 -14.14 -27.06
C LYS A 502 12.19 -15.57 -26.91
N ILE A 503 10.91 -15.71 -26.56
CA ILE A 503 10.25 -17.01 -26.38
C ILE A 503 9.96 -17.65 -27.76
N ALA A 504 9.59 -16.83 -28.75
CA ALA A 504 9.31 -17.27 -30.11
C ALA A 504 10.56 -17.73 -30.87
N GLN A 505 11.72 -17.11 -30.59
CA GLN A 505 13.03 -17.45 -31.18
C GLN A 505 13.72 -18.62 -30.46
N ASP A 506 13.36 -18.92 -29.21
CA ASP A 506 13.83 -20.09 -28.50
C ASP A 506 13.19 -21.36 -29.07
N ALA A 507 14.01 -22.26 -29.61
CA ALA A 507 13.52 -23.44 -30.31
C ALA A 507 12.78 -24.43 -29.40
N GLU A 508 13.19 -24.60 -28.13
CA GLU A 508 12.53 -25.54 -27.22
C GLU A 508 11.25 -24.96 -26.64
N LEU A 509 11.24 -23.68 -26.25
CA LEU A 509 10.04 -23.03 -25.71
C LEU A 509 8.97 -22.83 -26.80
N SER A 510 9.37 -22.40 -27.99
CA SER A 510 8.46 -22.25 -29.14
C SER A 510 7.87 -23.60 -29.56
N LYS A 511 8.70 -24.67 -29.53
CA LYS A 511 8.21 -26.05 -29.73
C LYS A 511 7.23 -26.46 -28.63
N THR A 512 7.53 -26.21 -27.36
CA THR A 512 6.63 -26.54 -26.24
C THR A 512 5.29 -25.81 -26.35
N TYR A 513 5.31 -24.52 -26.70
CA TYR A 513 4.09 -23.76 -26.99
C TYR A 513 3.30 -24.40 -28.15
N THR A 514 3.98 -24.77 -29.23
CA THR A 514 3.35 -25.40 -30.41
C THR A 514 2.78 -26.78 -30.07
N ASP A 515 3.51 -27.62 -29.32
CA ASP A 515 3.08 -28.96 -28.93
C ASP A 515 1.86 -28.92 -28.01
N ILE A 516 1.80 -27.95 -27.08
CA ILE A 516 0.66 -27.77 -26.17
C ILE A 516 -0.53 -27.13 -26.91
N THR A 517 -0.28 -26.10 -27.72
CA THR A 517 -1.35 -25.23 -28.23
C THR A 517 -1.82 -25.52 -29.65
N GLY A 518 -1.00 -26.17 -30.46
CA GLY A 518 -1.16 -26.23 -31.91
C GLY A 518 -0.94 -24.90 -32.64
N GLY A 519 -0.72 -23.80 -31.92
CA GLY A 519 -0.42 -22.47 -32.45
C GLY A 519 1.08 -22.22 -32.60
N THR A 520 1.45 -21.08 -33.20
CA THR A 520 2.85 -20.67 -33.34
C THR A 520 3.02 -19.24 -32.84
N LEU A 521 3.99 -19.01 -31.94
CA LEU A 521 4.40 -17.67 -31.56
C LEU A 521 5.09 -16.99 -32.74
N LYS A 522 4.70 -15.75 -33.04
CA LYS A 522 5.29 -14.97 -34.14
C LYS A 522 6.10 -13.83 -33.57
N ALA A 523 7.41 -13.89 -33.74
CA ALA A 523 8.31 -12.77 -33.42
C ALA A 523 7.98 -11.54 -34.28
N GLY A 524 8.20 -10.35 -33.75
CA GLY A 524 7.91 -9.07 -34.39
C GLY A 524 6.43 -8.67 -34.36
N ARG A 525 5.59 -9.37 -33.59
CA ARG A 525 4.18 -9.05 -33.40
C ARG A 525 3.90 -8.73 -31.94
N TYR A 526 3.41 -7.52 -31.69
CA TYR A 526 3.27 -6.94 -30.36
C TYR A 526 1.81 -6.57 -30.04
N PRO A 527 0.88 -7.55 -29.92
CA PRO A 527 -0.44 -7.26 -29.40
C PRO A 527 -0.34 -7.00 -27.89
N THR A 528 -0.88 -5.86 -27.45
CA THR A 528 -0.94 -5.46 -26.04
C THR A 528 -1.66 -6.49 -25.17
N THR A 529 -1.23 -6.62 -23.92
CA THR A 529 -2.10 -7.16 -22.86
C THR A 529 -3.21 -6.13 -22.60
N GLU A 530 -4.48 -6.52 -22.71
CA GLU A 530 -5.60 -5.57 -22.64
C GLU A 530 -6.72 -6.04 -21.71
N ALA A 531 -7.21 -5.13 -20.87
CA ALA A 531 -8.39 -5.31 -20.02
C ALA A 531 -9.46 -4.22 -20.31
N ASN A 532 -10.71 -4.52 -20.02
CA ASN A 532 -11.88 -3.63 -20.09
C ASN A 532 -12.58 -3.42 -18.72
N HIS A 533 -13.79 -2.84 -18.68
CA HIS A 533 -14.55 -2.53 -17.46
C HIS A 533 -14.65 -3.69 -16.45
N GLY A 534 -14.14 -3.47 -15.23
CA GLY A 534 -14.16 -4.44 -14.13
C GLY A 534 -13.46 -5.77 -14.42
N SER A 535 -12.66 -5.85 -15.48
CA SER A 535 -12.02 -7.08 -15.93
C SER A 535 -10.55 -7.15 -15.53
N THR A 536 -9.99 -8.35 -15.56
CA THR A 536 -8.59 -8.62 -15.27
C THR A 536 -7.92 -9.36 -16.42
N ALA A 537 -6.77 -8.90 -16.88
CA ALA A 537 -5.93 -9.56 -17.88
C ALA A 537 -4.49 -9.67 -17.36
N VAL A 538 -4.00 -10.88 -17.11
CA VAL A 538 -2.65 -11.13 -16.57
C VAL A 538 -1.88 -12.11 -17.44
N GLY A 539 -0.74 -11.68 -17.97
CA GLY A 539 0.14 -12.44 -18.85
C GLY A 539 0.41 -11.72 -20.17
N THR A 540 1.51 -12.09 -20.83
CA THR A 540 1.92 -11.50 -22.12
C THR A 540 0.84 -11.74 -23.18
N GLN A 541 0.37 -10.67 -23.83
CA GLN A 541 -0.70 -10.70 -24.84
C GLN A 541 -2.05 -11.28 -24.35
N ALA A 542 -2.33 -11.27 -23.04
CA ALA A 542 -3.62 -11.68 -22.50
C ALA A 542 -4.72 -10.63 -22.80
N VAL A 543 -5.95 -11.06 -23.08
CA VAL A 543 -7.06 -10.20 -23.51
C VAL A 543 -8.30 -10.48 -22.66
N GLY A 544 -8.58 -9.63 -21.67
CA GLY A 544 -9.78 -9.66 -20.84
C GLY A 544 -10.72 -8.51 -21.23
N THR A 545 -11.41 -8.60 -22.37
CA THR A 545 -12.19 -7.46 -22.91
C THR A 545 -13.69 -7.54 -22.65
N GLY A 546 -14.19 -8.68 -22.18
CA GLY A 546 -15.57 -8.78 -21.69
C GLY A 546 -15.73 -8.02 -20.37
N ALA A 547 -16.91 -7.41 -20.13
CA ALA A 547 -17.15 -6.73 -18.86
C ALA A 547 -17.09 -7.74 -17.69
N PHE A 548 -16.40 -7.41 -16.59
CA PHE A 548 -16.22 -8.32 -15.44
C PHE A 548 -15.47 -9.63 -15.76
N SER A 549 -14.76 -9.70 -16.88
CA SER A 549 -14.06 -10.91 -17.32
C SER A 549 -12.70 -11.10 -16.64
N SER A 550 -12.14 -12.31 -16.72
CA SER A 550 -10.83 -12.67 -16.15
C SER A 550 -10.03 -13.52 -17.12
N ALA A 551 -8.94 -12.98 -17.67
CA ALA A 551 -8.00 -13.68 -18.55
C ALA A 551 -6.63 -13.83 -17.86
N PHE A 552 -6.18 -15.06 -17.64
CA PHE A 552 -4.91 -15.38 -16.99
C PHE A 552 -4.09 -16.35 -17.85
N GLY A 553 -2.87 -15.95 -18.22
CA GLY A 553 -1.93 -16.74 -19.02
C GLY A 553 -1.61 -16.10 -20.37
N MET A 554 -0.45 -16.47 -20.93
CA MET A 554 0.00 -15.95 -22.22
C MET A 554 -1.05 -16.21 -23.31
N THR A 555 -1.41 -15.18 -24.09
CA THR A 555 -2.41 -15.24 -25.17
C THR A 555 -3.83 -15.70 -24.77
N SER A 556 -4.14 -15.76 -23.46
CA SER A 556 -5.49 -16.11 -22.97
C SER A 556 -6.51 -15.03 -23.36
N LYS A 557 -7.76 -15.43 -23.58
CA LYS A 557 -8.85 -14.55 -24.05
C LYS A 557 -10.13 -14.78 -23.25
N ALA A 558 -10.53 -13.78 -22.48
CA ALA A 558 -11.84 -13.72 -21.83
C ALA A 558 -12.62 -12.54 -22.43
N THR A 559 -13.32 -12.79 -23.54
CA THR A 559 -14.00 -11.73 -24.33
C THR A 559 -15.50 -11.68 -24.09
N GLY A 560 -16.09 -12.73 -23.51
CA GLY A 560 -17.49 -12.72 -23.10
C GLY A 560 -17.68 -11.95 -21.79
N ASP A 561 -18.83 -11.31 -21.59
CA ASP A 561 -19.14 -10.66 -20.31
C ASP A 561 -19.17 -11.71 -19.19
N ALA A 562 -18.60 -11.38 -18.02
CA ALA A 562 -18.42 -12.28 -16.88
C ALA A 562 -17.71 -13.61 -17.20
N SER A 563 -16.93 -13.66 -18.29
CA SER A 563 -16.19 -14.87 -18.70
C SER A 563 -14.85 -15.03 -17.97
N ALA A 564 -14.36 -16.26 -17.90
CA ALA A 564 -13.13 -16.65 -17.22
C ALA A 564 -12.26 -17.52 -18.14
N ALA A 565 -11.07 -17.08 -18.51
CA ALA A 565 -10.10 -17.84 -19.29
C ALA A 565 -8.79 -17.98 -18.53
N PHE A 566 -8.43 -19.19 -18.14
CA PHE A 566 -7.23 -19.50 -17.36
C PHE A 566 -6.39 -20.56 -18.07
N GLY A 567 -5.18 -20.20 -18.49
CA GLY A 567 -4.25 -21.06 -19.21
C GLY A 567 -3.79 -20.45 -20.53
N VAL A 568 -2.63 -20.91 -21.03
CA VAL A 568 -2.05 -20.43 -22.28
C VAL A 568 -3.01 -20.67 -23.44
N MET A 569 -3.36 -19.63 -24.19
CA MET A 569 -4.30 -19.67 -25.33
C MET A 569 -5.72 -20.18 -24.98
N SER A 570 -6.10 -20.18 -23.69
CA SER A 570 -7.49 -20.43 -23.28
C SER A 570 -8.42 -19.34 -23.85
N ASN A 571 -9.64 -19.69 -24.24
CA ASN A 571 -10.59 -18.79 -24.88
C ASN A 571 -12.01 -18.98 -24.30
N ALA A 572 -12.45 -18.03 -23.48
CA ALA A 572 -13.82 -17.90 -22.98
C ALA A 572 -14.49 -16.71 -23.66
N SER A 573 -15.30 -16.97 -24.69
CA SER A 573 -15.92 -15.91 -25.52
C SER A 573 -17.44 -15.81 -25.38
N GLY A 574 -18.10 -16.85 -24.86
CA GLY A 574 -19.51 -16.76 -24.47
C GLY A 574 -19.70 -15.98 -23.16
N LYS A 575 -20.89 -15.41 -22.97
CA LYS A 575 -21.26 -14.73 -21.71
C LYS A 575 -21.29 -15.71 -20.56
N GLY A 576 -20.63 -15.40 -19.44
CA GLY A 576 -20.51 -16.29 -18.28
C GLY A 576 -19.73 -17.58 -18.57
N ALA A 577 -19.01 -17.67 -19.69
CA ALA A 577 -18.28 -18.86 -20.08
C ALA A 577 -16.98 -19.02 -19.27
N ALA A 578 -16.57 -20.26 -19.03
CA ALA A 578 -15.39 -20.61 -18.25
C ALA A 578 -14.49 -21.57 -19.03
N ALA A 579 -13.28 -21.13 -19.40
CA ALA A 579 -12.25 -21.92 -20.06
C ALA A 579 -11.04 -22.09 -19.13
N PHE A 580 -10.83 -23.29 -18.59
CA PHE A 580 -9.72 -23.62 -17.69
C PHE A 580 -8.82 -24.70 -18.31
N GLY A 581 -7.59 -24.35 -18.68
CA GLY A 581 -6.62 -25.24 -19.32
C GLY A 581 -6.05 -24.63 -20.60
N ALA A 582 -4.87 -25.10 -21.02
CA ALA A 582 -4.27 -24.60 -22.26
C ALA A 582 -5.17 -24.92 -23.47
N VAL A 583 -5.44 -23.93 -24.33
CA VAL A 583 -6.37 -24.05 -25.47
C VAL A 583 -7.79 -24.51 -25.11
N ALA A 584 -8.21 -24.42 -23.85
CA ALA A 584 -9.61 -24.68 -23.50
C ALA A 584 -10.49 -23.63 -24.20
N GLN A 585 -11.57 -24.06 -24.85
CA GLN A 585 -12.46 -23.20 -25.64
C GLN A 585 -13.90 -23.26 -25.10
N ALA A 586 -14.31 -22.24 -24.37
CA ALA A 586 -15.68 -22.05 -23.91
C ALA A 586 -16.34 -20.91 -24.72
N THR A 587 -17.00 -21.27 -25.80
CA THR A 587 -17.52 -20.31 -26.80
C THR A 587 -19.03 -20.11 -26.74
N GLY A 588 -19.78 -21.04 -26.16
CA GLY A 588 -21.20 -20.89 -25.89
C GLY A 588 -21.46 -20.05 -24.62
N ASP A 589 -22.61 -19.37 -24.56
CA ASP A 589 -23.04 -18.68 -23.34
C ASP A 589 -23.24 -19.68 -22.20
N GLY A 590 -22.70 -19.40 -21.01
CA GLY A 590 -22.70 -20.31 -19.86
C GLY A 590 -21.87 -21.58 -20.03
N ALA A 591 -21.09 -21.70 -21.11
CA ALA A 591 -20.31 -22.90 -21.40
C ALA A 591 -19.09 -23.04 -20.46
N SER A 592 -18.76 -24.27 -20.07
CA SER A 592 -17.61 -24.59 -19.23
C SER A 592 -16.69 -25.60 -19.92
N ALA A 593 -15.50 -25.18 -20.35
CA ALA A 593 -14.46 -26.03 -20.93
C ALA A 593 -13.30 -26.16 -19.93
N MET A 594 -13.05 -27.36 -19.40
CA MET A 594 -11.99 -27.64 -18.43
C MET A 594 -11.08 -28.78 -18.91
N GLY A 595 -9.78 -28.50 -19.01
CA GLY A 595 -8.75 -29.41 -19.54
C GLY A 595 -8.14 -28.91 -20.85
N ILE A 596 -6.93 -29.41 -21.18
CA ILE A 596 -6.21 -29.00 -22.39
C ILE A 596 -7.03 -29.40 -23.63
N ASN A 597 -7.17 -28.51 -24.60
CA ASN A 597 -7.94 -28.72 -25.84
C ASN A 597 -9.43 -29.08 -25.64
N SER A 598 -10.00 -28.85 -24.44
CA SER A 598 -11.45 -29.03 -24.22
C SER A 598 -12.25 -27.98 -25.00
N LEU A 599 -13.42 -28.36 -25.52
CA LEU A 599 -14.29 -27.50 -26.34
C LEU A 599 -15.73 -27.58 -25.84
N ALA A 600 -16.24 -26.50 -25.26
CA ALA A 600 -17.64 -26.30 -24.91
C ALA A 600 -18.20 -25.14 -25.76
N SER A 601 -19.02 -25.45 -26.77
CA SER A 601 -19.56 -24.45 -27.72
C SER A 601 -21.08 -24.34 -27.72
N GLY A 602 -21.79 -25.35 -27.17
CA GLY A 602 -23.23 -25.23 -26.95
C GLY A 602 -23.53 -24.28 -25.78
N THR A 603 -24.72 -23.68 -25.79
CA THR A 603 -25.20 -22.86 -24.66
C THR A 603 -25.34 -23.75 -23.42
N ASN A 604 -24.86 -23.31 -22.25
CA ASN A 604 -24.82 -24.08 -20.99
C ASN A 604 -24.14 -25.46 -21.12
N SER A 605 -23.25 -25.64 -22.10
CA SER A 605 -22.54 -26.91 -22.30
C SER A 605 -21.36 -27.06 -21.35
N THR A 606 -21.01 -28.30 -21.00
CA THR A 606 -19.89 -28.62 -20.11
C THR A 606 -18.96 -29.63 -20.78
N ALA A 607 -17.71 -29.27 -21.03
CA ALA A 607 -16.67 -30.15 -21.55
C ALA A 607 -15.52 -30.26 -20.55
N ILE A 608 -15.39 -31.40 -19.86
CA ILE A 608 -14.35 -31.63 -18.85
C ILE A 608 -13.49 -32.82 -19.28
N GLY A 609 -12.26 -32.58 -19.72
CA GLY A 609 -11.36 -33.65 -20.13
C GLY A 609 -10.22 -33.15 -21.01
N SER A 610 -8.99 -33.51 -20.64
CA SER A 610 -7.77 -33.07 -21.31
C SER A 610 -7.40 -33.96 -22.50
N GLY A 611 -6.94 -33.33 -23.58
CA GLY A 611 -6.30 -33.96 -24.72
C GLY A 611 -4.96 -33.29 -25.02
N ASN A 612 -3.88 -34.08 -25.11
CA ASN A 612 -2.53 -33.54 -25.35
C ASN A 612 -2.33 -33.07 -26.79
N LYS A 613 -3.30 -33.32 -27.68
CA LYS A 613 -3.30 -32.85 -29.07
C LYS A 613 -4.61 -32.16 -29.41
N PRO A 614 -4.61 -31.27 -30.41
CA PRO A 614 -5.83 -30.69 -30.96
C PRO A 614 -6.86 -31.77 -31.31
N GLY A 615 -8.08 -31.62 -30.83
CA GLY A 615 -9.19 -32.55 -31.07
C GLY A 615 -9.28 -33.78 -30.15
N GLU A 616 -8.33 -33.99 -29.24
CA GLU A 616 -8.37 -35.10 -28.26
C GLU A 616 -9.02 -34.71 -26.92
N GLY A 617 -9.37 -33.43 -26.72
CA GLY A 617 -10.06 -32.95 -25.52
C GLY A 617 -11.55 -33.34 -25.49
N ALA A 618 -12.20 -33.16 -24.35
CA ALA A 618 -13.65 -33.30 -24.25
C ALA A 618 -14.35 -32.28 -25.16
N THR A 619 -15.40 -32.69 -25.86
CA THR A 619 -16.13 -31.86 -26.84
C THR A 619 -17.63 -31.88 -26.53
N ALA A 620 -18.17 -30.75 -26.08
CA ALA A 620 -19.60 -30.54 -25.85
C ALA A 620 -20.11 -29.41 -26.78
N THR A 621 -20.80 -29.77 -27.85
CA THR A 621 -21.28 -28.78 -28.85
C THR A 621 -22.80 -28.62 -28.87
N GLY A 622 -23.55 -29.58 -28.32
CA GLY A 622 -24.99 -29.43 -28.15
C GLY A 622 -25.34 -28.49 -27.00
N ASN A 623 -26.51 -27.85 -27.07
CA ASN A 623 -27.01 -27.00 -25.99
C ASN A 623 -27.33 -27.84 -24.75
N GLY A 624 -26.87 -27.45 -23.58
CA GLY A 624 -27.00 -28.22 -22.34
C GLY A 624 -26.25 -29.55 -22.32
N ALA A 625 -25.36 -29.78 -23.30
CA ALA A 625 -24.63 -31.05 -23.42
C ALA A 625 -23.48 -31.15 -22.40
N ALA A 626 -23.20 -32.36 -21.92
CA ALA A 626 -22.12 -32.65 -20.98
C ALA A 626 -21.17 -33.72 -21.54
N ALA A 627 -19.94 -33.35 -21.86
CA ALA A 627 -18.87 -34.26 -22.25
C ALA A 627 -17.81 -34.34 -21.15
N ILE A 628 -17.67 -35.48 -20.48
CA ILE A 628 -16.74 -35.68 -19.37
C ILE A 628 -15.80 -36.85 -19.67
N GLY A 629 -14.52 -36.58 -19.89
CA GLY A 629 -13.48 -37.55 -20.24
C GLY A 629 -12.68 -37.13 -21.47
N SER A 630 -11.43 -37.59 -21.59
CA SER A 630 -10.60 -37.34 -22.78
C SER A 630 -11.30 -37.90 -24.03
N ASN A 631 -11.42 -37.07 -25.07
CA ASN A 631 -12.13 -37.36 -26.32
C ASN A 631 -13.61 -37.78 -26.14
N ALA A 632 -14.25 -37.45 -25.01
CA ALA A 632 -15.69 -37.59 -24.86
C ALA A 632 -16.41 -36.58 -25.77
N LYS A 633 -17.47 -36.98 -26.47
CA LYS A 633 -18.19 -36.17 -27.45
C LYS A 633 -19.68 -36.15 -27.14
N ALA A 634 -20.19 -35.02 -26.67
CA ALA A 634 -21.62 -34.76 -26.50
C ALA A 634 -22.05 -33.69 -27.50
N THR A 635 -22.46 -34.11 -28.70
CA THR A 635 -22.75 -33.18 -29.81
C THR A 635 -24.23 -32.90 -30.01
N GLY A 636 -25.10 -33.75 -29.49
CA GLY A 636 -26.55 -33.52 -29.49
C GLY A 636 -27.01 -32.61 -28.36
N ASP A 637 -28.14 -31.94 -28.55
CA ASP A 637 -28.75 -31.11 -27.50
C ASP A 637 -29.17 -31.97 -26.30
N SER A 638 -28.90 -31.49 -25.09
CA SER A 638 -29.08 -32.20 -23.82
C SER A 638 -28.39 -33.58 -23.76
N ALA A 639 -27.38 -33.83 -24.60
CA ALA A 639 -26.66 -35.09 -24.62
C ALA A 639 -25.63 -35.19 -23.49
N ALA A 640 -25.41 -36.41 -22.98
CA ALA A 640 -24.41 -36.68 -21.94
C ALA A 640 -23.44 -37.78 -22.41
N ALA A 641 -22.16 -37.45 -22.56
CA ALA A 641 -21.10 -38.38 -22.88
C ALA A 641 -20.08 -38.42 -21.73
N VAL A 642 -20.07 -39.50 -20.93
CA VAL A 642 -19.22 -39.63 -19.74
C VAL A 642 -18.32 -40.85 -19.86
N GLY A 643 -17.02 -40.63 -20.02
CA GLY A 643 -15.99 -41.65 -20.19
C GLY A 643 -15.04 -41.33 -21.36
N LYS A 644 -13.82 -41.87 -21.31
CA LYS A 644 -12.84 -41.67 -22.40
C LYS A 644 -13.42 -42.18 -23.72
N GLY A 645 -13.54 -41.31 -24.73
CA GLY A 645 -14.08 -41.66 -26.04
C GLY A 645 -15.57 -41.99 -26.07
N ALA A 646 -16.33 -41.68 -25.02
CA ALA A 646 -17.80 -41.82 -25.03
C ALA A 646 -18.40 -40.84 -26.06
N GLU A 647 -19.46 -41.25 -26.76
CA GLU A 647 -20.03 -40.48 -27.88
C GLU A 647 -21.56 -40.48 -27.78
N ALA A 648 -22.14 -39.31 -27.48
CA ALA A 648 -23.58 -39.05 -27.46
C ALA A 648 -23.90 -38.01 -28.54
N SER A 649 -24.36 -38.49 -29.70
CA SER A 649 -24.35 -37.67 -30.93
C SER A 649 -25.64 -36.92 -31.23
N ASN A 650 -26.76 -37.35 -30.65
CA ASN A 650 -28.10 -36.85 -30.96
C ASN A 650 -28.83 -36.33 -29.70
N GLU A 651 -29.98 -35.70 -29.91
CA GLU A 651 -30.79 -35.09 -28.85
C GLU A 651 -31.13 -36.08 -27.73
N ASN A 652 -30.95 -35.67 -26.47
CA ASN A 652 -31.20 -36.45 -25.25
C ASN A 652 -30.44 -37.79 -25.19
N ALA A 653 -29.38 -37.98 -25.98
CA ALA A 653 -28.60 -39.20 -25.96
C ALA A 653 -27.68 -39.27 -24.73
N ALA A 654 -27.55 -40.45 -24.12
CA ALA A 654 -26.70 -40.67 -22.95
C ALA A 654 -25.72 -41.83 -23.19
N ALA A 655 -24.43 -41.52 -23.33
CA ALA A 655 -23.34 -42.49 -23.46
C ALA A 655 -22.47 -42.46 -22.20
N ILE A 656 -22.53 -43.50 -21.36
CA ILE A 656 -21.80 -43.58 -20.08
C ILE A 656 -20.91 -44.82 -20.07
N GLY A 657 -19.60 -44.62 -20.07
CA GLY A 657 -18.58 -45.67 -20.12
C GLY A 657 -17.53 -45.41 -21.21
N GLY A 658 -16.31 -45.90 -21.03
CA GLY A 658 -15.25 -45.74 -22.03
C GLY A 658 -15.65 -46.35 -23.38
N GLY A 659 -15.65 -45.52 -24.43
CA GLY A 659 -16.07 -45.92 -25.79
C GLY A 659 -17.56 -46.26 -25.96
N ALA A 660 -18.43 -45.95 -24.98
CA ALA A 660 -19.87 -46.10 -25.14
C ALA A 660 -20.39 -45.15 -26.23
N LYS A 661 -21.38 -45.59 -27.03
CA LYS A 661 -21.93 -44.84 -28.15
C LYS A 661 -23.46 -44.82 -28.10
N ALA A 662 -24.03 -43.66 -27.85
CA ALA A 662 -25.46 -43.39 -27.98
C ALA A 662 -25.65 -42.46 -29.19
N THR A 663 -25.84 -43.06 -30.35
CA THR A 663 -25.95 -42.36 -31.63
C THR A 663 -27.39 -42.13 -32.05
N GLY A 664 -28.38 -42.80 -31.46
CA GLY A 664 -29.80 -42.51 -31.68
C GLY A 664 -30.35 -41.34 -30.84
N LYS A 665 -31.48 -40.76 -31.26
CA LYS A 665 -32.23 -39.79 -30.46
C LYS A 665 -32.87 -40.48 -29.24
N ASN A 666 -32.81 -39.84 -28.07
CA ASN A 666 -33.24 -40.42 -26.78
C ASN A 666 -32.57 -41.77 -26.43
N ALA A 667 -31.43 -42.10 -27.06
CA ALA A 667 -30.77 -43.38 -26.86
C ALA A 667 -29.91 -43.38 -25.59
N ALA A 668 -29.79 -44.54 -24.94
CA ALA A 668 -28.97 -44.70 -23.73
C ALA A 668 -28.00 -45.89 -23.89
N ALA A 669 -26.69 -45.62 -23.93
CA ALA A 669 -25.62 -46.61 -23.96
C ALA A 669 -24.82 -46.52 -22.66
N ILE A 670 -25.01 -47.49 -21.74
CA ILE A 670 -24.40 -47.49 -20.41
C ILE A 670 -23.54 -48.75 -20.25
N GLY A 671 -22.21 -48.58 -20.23
CA GLY A 671 -21.23 -49.65 -20.14
C GLY A 671 -20.10 -49.47 -21.16
N GLY A 672 -18.89 -49.94 -20.84
CA GLY A 672 -17.74 -49.83 -21.75
C GLY A 672 -18.01 -50.48 -23.10
N GLY A 673 -17.94 -49.69 -24.19
CA GLY A 673 -18.25 -50.13 -25.55
C GLY A 673 -19.72 -50.49 -25.81
N ALA A 674 -20.67 -50.10 -24.94
CA ALA A 674 -22.10 -50.25 -25.24
C ALA A 674 -22.49 -49.40 -26.46
N LEU A 675 -23.42 -49.88 -27.29
CA LEU A 675 -23.86 -49.23 -28.51
C LEU A 675 -25.39 -49.19 -28.56
N ALA A 676 -25.96 -47.99 -28.57
CA ALA A 676 -27.38 -47.71 -28.78
C ALA A 676 -27.52 -46.82 -30.01
N ASP A 677 -27.77 -47.43 -31.17
CA ASP A 677 -27.54 -46.78 -32.47
C ASP A 677 -28.76 -46.03 -33.00
N GLN A 678 -29.96 -46.42 -32.58
CA GLN A 678 -31.22 -45.95 -33.13
C GLN A 678 -32.11 -45.23 -32.12
N GLU A 679 -33.19 -44.60 -32.59
CA GLU A 679 -34.11 -43.85 -31.74
C GLU A 679 -34.71 -44.71 -30.62
N ASN A 680 -34.73 -44.18 -29.40
CA ASN A 680 -35.21 -44.85 -28.18
C ASN A 680 -34.50 -46.18 -27.85
N ALA A 681 -33.33 -46.44 -28.44
CA ALA A 681 -32.54 -47.64 -28.16
C ALA A 681 -31.87 -47.55 -26.78
N VAL A 682 -31.90 -48.63 -26.02
CA VAL A 682 -31.27 -48.75 -24.70
C VAL A 682 -30.31 -49.93 -24.71
N ALA A 683 -29.03 -49.69 -24.41
CA ALA A 683 -28.00 -50.71 -24.29
C ALA A 683 -27.28 -50.55 -22.95
N VAL A 684 -27.51 -51.48 -22.01
CA VAL A 684 -26.96 -51.43 -20.65
C VAL A 684 -26.14 -52.69 -20.39
N GLY A 685 -24.82 -52.53 -20.25
CA GLY A 685 -23.83 -53.59 -20.06
C GLY A 685 -22.61 -53.42 -20.96
N GLN A 686 -21.46 -53.97 -20.55
CA GLN A 686 -20.23 -53.92 -21.35
C GLN A 686 -20.49 -54.58 -22.72
N GLY A 687 -20.27 -53.83 -23.80
CA GLY A 687 -20.50 -54.30 -25.18
C GLY A 687 -21.95 -54.66 -25.52
N ALA A 688 -22.95 -54.23 -24.74
CA ALA A 688 -24.36 -54.41 -25.09
C ALA A 688 -24.69 -53.62 -26.38
N GLN A 689 -25.55 -54.16 -27.24
CA GLN A 689 -25.87 -53.59 -28.54
C GLN A 689 -27.38 -53.54 -28.77
N SER A 690 -27.93 -52.34 -28.92
CA SER A 690 -29.28 -52.12 -29.42
C SER A 690 -29.19 -51.36 -30.74
N LEU A 691 -29.38 -52.08 -31.84
CA LEU A 691 -29.11 -51.62 -33.22
C LEU A 691 -30.39 -51.22 -33.98
N VAL A 692 -31.53 -51.20 -33.29
CA VAL A 692 -32.87 -51.07 -33.88
C VAL A 692 -33.72 -50.13 -33.03
N VAL A 693 -34.78 -49.57 -33.63
CA VAL A 693 -35.68 -48.62 -32.96
C VAL A 693 -36.38 -49.30 -31.77
N GLY A 694 -36.37 -48.62 -30.63
CA GLY A 694 -37.04 -49.10 -29.40
C GLY A 694 -36.47 -50.37 -28.77
N GLY A 695 -35.31 -50.85 -29.23
CA GLY A 695 -34.68 -52.06 -28.69
C GLY A 695 -34.05 -51.85 -27.31
N VAL A 696 -34.21 -52.82 -26.40
CA VAL A 696 -33.62 -52.78 -25.04
C VAL A 696 -32.70 -53.98 -24.82
N ALA A 697 -31.40 -53.75 -24.86
CA ALA A 697 -30.36 -54.74 -24.56
C ALA A 697 -29.88 -54.55 -23.11
N LEU A 698 -30.21 -55.48 -22.20
CA LEU A 698 -29.85 -55.42 -20.78
C LEU A 698 -28.98 -56.63 -20.37
N GLY A 699 -27.68 -56.41 -20.23
CA GLY A 699 -26.67 -57.43 -19.90
C GLY A 699 -25.43 -57.31 -20.80
N ALA A 700 -24.25 -57.74 -20.34
CA ALA A 700 -23.05 -57.61 -21.15
C ALA A 700 -23.15 -58.44 -22.45
N ARG A 701 -22.79 -57.83 -23.58
CA ARG A 701 -22.91 -58.38 -24.93
C ARG A 701 -24.32 -58.88 -25.31
N SER A 702 -25.36 -58.42 -24.60
CA SER A 702 -26.74 -58.60 -25.06
C SER A 702 -26.95 -57.84 -26.36
N ARG A 703 -27.78 -58.38 -27.25
CA ARG A 703 -27.97 -57.83 -28.60
C ARG A 703 -29.44 -57.86 -29.02
N VAL A 704 -29.96 -56.73 -29.47
CA VAL A 704 -31.30 -56.63 -30.03
C VAL A 704 -31.21 -56.34 -31.53
N GLU A 705 -31.79 -57.23 -32.33
CA GLU A 705 -31.84 -57.16 -33.79
C GLU A 705 -33.27 -56.95 -34.32
N ALA A 706 -34.29 -57.02 -33.46
CA ALA A 706 -35.69 -56.80 -33.80
C ALA A 706 -36.26 -55.55 -33.13
N GLU A 707 -37.02 -54.75 -33.87
CA GLU A 707 -37.65 -53.53 -33.34
C GLU A 707 -38.55 -53.84 -32.12
N ASN A 708 -38.66 -52.86 -31.21
CA ASN A 708 -39.50 -52.94 -30.00
C ASN A 708 -39.25 -54.19 -29.13
N SER A 709 -38.06 -54.79 -29.19
CA SER A 709 -37.74 -56.05 -28.51
C SER A 709 -36.76 -55.87 -27.36
N VAL A 710 -36.73 -56.84 -26.44
CA VAL A 710 -35.88 -56.81 -25.24
C VAL A 710 -34.98 -58.05 -25.20
N ALA A 711 -33.66 -57.86 -25.11
CA ALA A 711 -32.70 -58.91 -24.79
C ALA A 711 -32.29 -58.79 -23.32
N LEU A 712 -32.73 -59.73 -22.48
CA LEU A 712 -32.53 -59.71 -21.03
C LEU A 712 -31.53 -60.79 -20.59
N GLY A 713 -30.35 -60.35 -20.17
CA GLY A 713 -29.25 -61.18 -19.66
C GLY A 713 -28.02 -61.15 -20.55
N GLN A 714 -26.88 -61.59 -19.99
CA GLN A 714 -25.60 -61.68 -20.70
C GLN A 714 -25.72 -62.53 -21.98
N ASP A 715 -25.17 -62.07 -23.10
CA ASP A 715 -25.21 -62.77 -24.39
C ASP A 715 -26.64 -63.14 -24.87
N ALA A 716 -27.69 -62.52 -24.30
CA ALA A 716 -29.05 -62.70 -24.80
C ALA A 716 -29.18 -62.03 -26.16
N VAL A 717 -29.88 -62.69 -27.10
CA VAL A 717 -30.11 -62.15 -28.44
C VAL A 717 -31.61 -62.15 -28.72
N ALA A 718 -32.18 -60.97 -28.95
CA ALA A 718 -33.55 -60.81 -29.40
C ALA A 718 -33.57 -60.61 -30.91
N THR A 719 -34.12 -61.60 -31.63
CA THR A 719 -34.27 -61.61 -33.09
C THR A 719 -35.75 -61.61 -33.45
N GLU A 720 -36.09 -61.33 -34.72
CA GLU A 720 -37.48 -61.32 -35.15
C GLU A 720 -38.14 -62.68 -34.92
N ALA A 721 -39.39 -62.66 -34.42
CA ALA A 721 -40.16 -63.87 -34.25
C ALA A 721 -40.56 -64.40 -35.64
N THR A 722 -40.24 -65.66 -35.92
CA THR A 722 -40.58 -66.34 -37.18
C THR A 722 -41.44 -67.58 -36.92
N GLY A 723 -42.33 -67.93 -37.86
CA GLY A 723 -43.19 -69.11 -37.81
C GLY A 723 -44.55 -68.91 -37.13
N ASN A 724 -45.29 -70.00 -36.93
CA ASN A 724 -46.64 -70.00 -36.37
C ASN A 724 -46.66 -70.64 -34.97
N SER A 725 -47.47 -70.10 -34.05
CA SER A 725 -47.67 -70.68 -32.71
C SER A 725 -48.29 -72.09 -32.77
N PHE A 726 -47.79 -73.02 -31.95
CA PHE A 726 -48.14 -74.45 -31.98
C PHE A 726 -49.63 -74.76 -31.80
N LEU A 727 -50.33 -74.03 -30.92
CA LEU A 727 -51.75 -74.29 -30.62
C LEU A 727 -52.71 -73.35 -31.34
N THR A 728 -52.33 -72.07 -31.50
CA THR A 728 -53.25 -71.03 -32.02
C THR A 728 -53.06 -70.77 -33.52
N ASN A 729 -52.00 -71.31 -34.14
CA ASN A 729 -51.59 -71.03 -35.53
C ASN A 729 -51.46 -69.53 -35.84
N ARG A 730 -51.28 -68.69 -34.81
CA ARG A 730 -51.06 -67.27 -34.95
C ARG A 730 -49.65 -67.04 -35.50
N ASP A 731 -49.55 -66.23 -36.56
CA ASP A 731 -48.29 -65.78 -37.15
C ASP A 731 -47.50 -64.95 -36.12
N ALA A 732 -46.28 -65.39 -35.81
CA ALA A 732 -45.43 -64.77 -34.81
C ALA A 732 -44.93 -63.37 -35.24
N SER A 733 -44.90 -63.08 -36.54
CA SER A 733 -44.53 -61.75 -37.07
C SER A 733 -45.55 -60.66 -36.72
N MET A 734 -46.77 -61.05 -36.31
CA MET A 734 -47.80 -60.12 -35.81
C MET A 734 -47.57 -59.66 -34.36
N SER A 735 -46.48 -60.08 -33.70
CA SER A 735 -46.11 -59.60 -32.37
C SER A 735 -45.40 -58.24 -32.46
N ASN A 736 -45.71 -57.31 -31.55
CA ASN A 736 -45.01 -56.02 -31.46
C ASN A 736 -43.66 -56.16 -30.73
N GLY A 737 -42.79 -57.04 -31.24
CA GLY A 737 -41.50 -57.39 -30.65
C GLY A 737 -41.51 -58.67 -29.80
N VAL A 738 -40.34 -59.02 -29.27
CA VAL A 738 -40.11 -60.20 -28.42
C VAL A 738 -39.30 -59.86 -27.17
N ILE A 739 -39.48 -60.63 -26.09
CA ILE A 739 -38.57 -60.63 -24.94
C ILE A 739 -37.74 -61.91 -25.00
N SER A 740 -36.45 -61.79 -25.33
CA SER A 740 -35.51 -62.91 -25.29
C SER A 740 -34.72 -62.88 -23.98
N VAL A 741 -34.82 -63.97 -23.20
CA VAL A 741 -34.04 -64.15 -21.96
C VAL A 741 -32.75 -64.93 -22.19
N GLY A 742 -32.33 -65.19 -23.43
CA GLY A 742 -31.21 -66.06 -23.75
C GLY A 742 -30.77 -65.98 -25.21
N SER A 743 -29.88 -66.86 -25.61
CA SER A 743 -29.59 -67.16 -27.02
C SER A 743 -29.79 -68.66 -27.24
N ALA A 744 -29.88 -69.11 -28.49
CA ALA A 744 -30.04 -70.53 -28.79
C ALA A 744 -28.93 -71.37 -28.13
N GLY A 745 -29.31 -72.40 -27.37
CA GLY A 745 -28.40 -73.23 -26.56
C GLY A 745 -27.91 -72.59 -25.26
N LYS A 746 -28.40 -71.39 -24.93
CA LYS A 746 -28.16 -70.63 -23.69
C LYS A 746 -29.47 -70.09 -23.11
N GLU A 747 -30.51 -70.91 -23.15
CA GLU A 747 -31.84 -70.59 -22.62
C GLU A 747 -31.79 -70.43 -21.09
N ARG A 748 -32.63 -69.54 -20.55
CA ARG A 748 -32.73 -69.29 -19.10
C ARG A 748 -34.06 -69.79 -18.56
N ARG A 749 -34.02 -70.29 -17.32
CA ARG A 749 -35.25 -70.57 -16.56
C ARG A 749 -35.87 -69.27 -16.08
N ILE A 750 -37.16 -69.08 -16.34
CA ILE A 750 -37.95 -68.01 -15.74
C ILE A 750 -38.64 -68.61 -14.51
N THR A 751 -38.27 -68.15 -13.31
CA THR A 751 -38.79 -68.66 -12.03
C THR A 751 -39.69 -67.63 -11.36
N ASN A 752 -40.56 -68.06 -10.45
CA ASN A 752 -41.55 -67.20 -9.77
C ASN A 752 -42.61 -66.59 -10.72
N VAL A 753 -42.92 -67.29 -11.81
CA VAL A 753 -44.05 -66.98 -12.70
C VAL A 753 -45.31 -67.60 -12.09
N GLU A 754 -46.36 -66.81 -11.92
CA GLU A 754 -47.67 -67.32 -11.47
C GLU A 754 -48.39 -68.05 -12.62
N ASP A 755 -49.39 -68.87 -12.32
CA ASP A 755 -50.18 -69.55 -13.36
C ASP A 755 -50.83 -68.55 -14.32
N GLY A 756 -50.63 -68.78 -15.63
CA GLY A 756 -51.24 -67.96 -16.66
C GLY A 756 -52.77 -68.01 -16.61
N ALA A 757 -53.41 -66.84 -16.67
CA ALA A 757 -54.87 -66.69 -16.72
C ALA A 757 -55.38 -66.41 -18.14
N ALA A 758 -54.55 -65.83 -19.01
CA ALA A 758 -54.83 -65.55 -20.41
C ALA A 758 -53.97 -66.40 -21.36
N ASP A 759 -54.41 -66.53 -22.62
CA ASP A 759 -53.71 -67.32 -23.65
C ASP A 759 -52.30 -66.78 -23.99
N SER A 760 -52.00 -65.53 -23.64
CA SER A 760 -50.70 -64.87 -23.86
C SER A 760 -49.72 -65.05 -22.70
N ASP A 761 -50.15 -65.63 -21.58
CA ASP A 761 -49.31 -65.77 -20.40
C ASP A 761 -48.33 -66.94 -20.54
N ALA A 762 -47.22 -66.89 -19.81
CA ALA A 762 -46.29 -68.00 -19.75
C ALA A 762 -46.89 -69.16 -18.94
N VAL A 763 -46.86 -70.37 -19.49
CA VAL A 763 -47.36 -71.57 -18.83
C VAL A 763 -46.37 -72.05 -17.77
N THR A 764 -46.85 -72.26 -16.54
CA THR A 764 -46.00 -72.81 -15.45
C THR A 764 -45.93 -74.34 -15.50
N VAL A 765 -44.92 -74.91 -14.83
CA VAL A 765 -44.84 -76.37 -14.60
C VAL A 765 -46.06 -76.88 -13.80
N ARG A 766 -46.70 -76.03 -12.98
CA ARG A 766 -47.89 -76.39 -12.20
C ARG A 766 -49.10 -76.60 -13.10
N GLN A 767 -49.34 -75.71 -14.06
CA GLN A 767 -50.40 -75.86 -15.06
C GLN A 767 -50.19 -77.12 -15.91
N LEU A 768 -48.94 -77.40 -16.31
CA LEU A 768 -48.63 -78.63 -17.05
C LEU A 768 -48.86 -79.89 -16.20
N LYS A 769 -48.51 -79.87 -14.91
CA LYS A 769 -48.83 -80.97 -13.98
C LYS A 769 -50.33 -81.16 -13.78
N HIS A 770 -51.12 -80.09 -13.77
CA HIS A 770 -52.58 -80.19 -13.73
C HIS A 770 -53.14 -80.86 -14.98
N VAL A 771 -52.61 -80.52 -16.17
CA VAL A 771 -52.98 -81.22 -17.41
C VAL A 771 -52.55 -82.69 -17.37
N ASP A 772 -51.33 -83.00 -16.91
CA ASP A 772 -50.85 -84.38 -16.72
C ASP A 772 -51.73 -85.19 -15.76
N ALA A 773 -52.18 -84.60 -14.66
CA ALA A 773 -53.12 -85.23 -13.73
C ALA A 773 -54.47 -85.55 -14.40
N ARG A 774 -55.02 -84.62 -15.19
CA ARG A 774 -56.26 -84.85 -15.97
C ARG A 774 -56.09 -85.95 -17.01
N VAL A 775 -54.94 -86.03 -17.69
CA VAL A 775 -54.64 -87.10 -18.65
C VAL A 775 -54.55 -88.46 -17.95
N LYS A 776 -53.94 -88.53 -16.76
CA LYS A 776 -53.87 -89.75 -15.94
C LYS A 776 -55.25 -90.20 -15.43
N GLU A 777 -56.09 -89.26 -14.99
CA GLU A 777 -57.47 -89.55 -14.60
C GLU A 777 -58.28 -90.09 -15.78
N ASN A 778 -58.16 -89.48 -16.96
CA ASN A 778 -58.79 -89.98 -18.19
C ASN A 778 -58.31 -91.41 -18.52
N ALA A 779 -57.02 -91.70 -18.36
CA ALA A 779 -56.49 -93.05 -18.57
C ALA A 779 -57.13 -94.07 -17.60
N GLN A 780 -57.27 -93.72 -16.31
CA GLN A 780 -57.96 -94.57 -15.32
C GLN A 780 -59.44 -94.77 -15.63
N ASN A 781 -60.14 -93.70 -16.04
CA ASN A 781 -61.54 -93.78 -16.45
C ASN A 781 -61.74 -94.75 -17.63
N ILE A 782 -60.83 -94.73 -18.60
CA ILE A 782 -60.82 -95.68 -19.72
C ILE A 782 -60.64 -97.12 -19.22
N THR A 783 -59.70 -97.37 -18.30
CA THR A 783 -59.51 -98.71 -17.70
C THR A 783 -60.73 -99.20 -16.92
N ASN A 784 -61.38 -98.33 -16.16
CA ASN A 784 -62.60 -98.67 -15.42
C ASN A 784 -63.77 -98.99 -16.37
N LEU A 785 -63.90 -98.27 -17.48
CA LEU A 785 -64.87 -98.60 -18.53
C LEU A 785 -64.60 -99.98 -19.12
N ASP A 786 -63.33 -100.30 -19.39
CA ASP A 786 -62.91 -101.59 -19.94
C ASP A 786 -63.29 -102.76 -19.01
N GLN A 787 -62.99 -102.64 -17.70
CA GLN A 787 -63.41 -103.63 -16.69
C GLN A 787 -64.93 -103.78 -16.59
N LYS A 788 -65.70 -102.69 -16.70
CA LYS A 788 -67.16 -102.74 -16.63
C LYS A 788 -67.75 -103.47 -17.84
N ILE A 789 -67.13 -103.32 -19.01
CA ILE A 789 -67.49 -104.07 -20.23
C ILE A 789 -67.21 -105.57 -20.03
N ASP A 790 -66.08 -105.95 -19.44
CA ASP A 790 -65.75 -107.35 -19.16
C ASP A 790 -66.69 -108.01 -18.14
N ASN A 791 -67.08 -107.29 -17.09
CA ASN A 791 -68.07 -107.77 -16.12
C ASN A 791 -69.44 -107.99 -16.80
N THR A 792 -69.86 -107.04 -17.64
CA THR A 792 -71.12 -107.15 -18.40
C THR A 792 -71.10 -108.37 -19.34
N LYS A 793 -69.97 -108.64 -20.00
CA LYS A 793 -69.77 -109.82 -20.84
C LYS A 793 -69.87 -111.14 -20.05
N THR A 794 -69.38 -111.14 -18.82
CA THR A 794 -69.43 -112.30 -17.90
C THR A 794 -70.83 -112.56 -17.38
N ASP A 795 -71.55 -111.52 -16.93
CA ASP A 795 -72.93 -111.63 -16.45
C ASP A 795 -73.90 -112.09 -17.53
N LEU A 796 -73.73 -111.59 -18.76
CA LEU A 796 -74.50 -112.05 -19.92
C LEU A 796 -74.24 -113.53 -20.22
N GLY A 797 -72.98 -113.99 -20.08
CA GLY A 797 -72.62 -115.41 -20.19
C GLY A 797 -73.30 -116.28 -19.13
N ASN A 798 -73.38 -115.82 -17.89
CA ASN A 798 -74.04 -116.52 -16.78
C ASN A 798 -75.57 -116.61 -16.96
N GLN A 799 -76.21 -115.55 -17.48
CA GLN A 799 -77.64 -115.57 -17.79
C GLN A 799 -77.98 -116.62 -18.86
N ILE A 800 -77.19 -116.70 -19.93
CA ILE A 800 -77.36 -117.69 -21.00
C ILE A 800 -77.22 -119.13 -20.45
N ALA A 801 -76.28 -119.37 -19.52
CA ALA A 801 -76.11 -120.68 -18.88
C ALA A 801 -77.31 -121.09 -18.01
N ASN A 802 -77.89 -120.16 -17.25
CA ASN A 802 -79.06 -120.42 -16.41
C ASN A 802 -80.32 -120.71 -17.24
N THR A 803 -80.53 -119.98 -18.34
CA THR A 803 -81.67 -120.22 -19.25
C THR A 803 -81.61 -121.62 -19.87
N ASN A 804 -80.43 -122.10 -20.24
CA ASN A 804 -80.25 -123.45 -20.78
C ASN A 804 -80.51 -124.57 -19.76
N LYS A 805 -80.25 -124.33 -18.46
CA LYS A 805 -80.52 -125.30 -17.39
C LYS A 805 -82.04 -125.46 -17.15
N ASN A 806 -82.76 -124.34 -17.03
CA ASN A 806 -84.20 -124.34 -16.77
C ASN A 806 -85.02 -125.04 -17.88
N LEU A 807 -84.55 -124.98 -19.14
CA LEU A 807 -85.19 -125.65 -20.28
C LEU A 807 -85.05 -127.18 -20.23
N ASN A 808 -83.96 -127.69 -19.65
CA ASN A 808 -83.71 -129.12 -19.50
C ASN A 808 -84.49 -129.75 -18.32
N ASP A 809 -84.70 -129.00 -17.25
CA ASP A 809 -85.46 -129.44 -16.08
C ASP A 809 -86.97 -129.60 -16.43
N ALA A 810 -87.54 -128.68 -17.20
CA ALA A 810 -88.93 -128.74 -17.68
C ALA A 810 -89.23 -129.95 -18.59
N LYS A 811 -88.21 -130.41 -19.35
CA LYS A 811 -88.31 -131.60 -20.23
C LYS A 811 -88.36 -132.92 -19.43
N THR A 812 -87.84 -132.91 -18.21
CA THR A 812 -87.72 -134.10 -17.35
C THR A 812 -88.98 -134.33 -16.50
N ASP A 813 -89.63 -133.26 -16.01
CA ASP A 813 -90.83 -133.34 -15.17
C ASP A 813 -92.09 -133.84 -15.90
N LEU A 814 -92.24 -133.52 -17.20
CA LEU A 814 -93.37 -133.97 -18.01
C LEU A 814 -93.34 -135.49 -18.28
N GLY A 815 -92.15 -136.10 -18.32
CA GLY A 815 -91.98 -137.55 -18.49
C GLY A 815 -92.32 -138.37 -17.24
N ASN A 816 -92.18 -137.79 -16.05
CA ASN A 816 -92.40 -138.47 -14.77
C ASN A 816 -93.88 -138.50 -14.35
N GLN A 817 -94.70 -137.53 -14.77
CA GLN A 817 -96.12 -137.47 -14.41
C GLN A 817 -96.97 -138.57 -15.08
N ILE A 818 -96.62 -139.00 -16.29
CA ILE A 818 -97.41 -139.99 -17.07
C ILE A 818 -97.24 -141.43 -16.52
N ASN A 819 -96.08 -141.76 -15.93
CA ASN A 819 -95.80 -143.10 -15.41
C ASN A 819 -96.39 -143.35 -14.01
N ASN A 820 -96.45 -142.32 -13.15
CA ASN A 820 -96.82 -142.46 -11.74
C ASN A 820 -98.33 -142.66 -11.47
N THR A 821 -99.22 -142.16 -12.33
CA THR A 821 -100.68 -142.35 -12.14
C THR A 821 -101.10 -143.81 -12.36
N LYS A 822 -100.34 -144.56 -13.17
CA LYS A 822 -100.57 -145.98 -13.50
C LYS A 822 -100.03 -146.96 -12.45
N THR A 823 -99.19 -146.49 -11.52
CA THR A 823 -98.81 -147.22 -10.30
C THR A 823 -99.69 -146.81 -9.11
N GLU A 824 -100.81 -146.15 -9.42
CA GLU A 824 -102.12 -146.71 -9.11
C GLU A 824 -102.23 -147.27 -7.68
N LEU A 825 -103.07 -146.59 -6.91
CA LEU A 825 -104.41 -147.09 -6.57
C LEU A 825 -104.48 -148.54 -6.03
N ASN A 826 -103.79 -149.51 -6.63
CA ASN A 826 -103.45 -150.83 -6.12
C ASN A 826 -102.85 -150.81 -4.69
N SER A 827 -101.96 -149.88 -4.32
CA SER A 827 -101.44 -149.85 -2.92
C SER A 827 -102.33 -149.13 -1.91
N LYS A 828 -103.29 -148.33 -2.37
CA LYS A 828 -104.18 -147.53 -1.50
C LYS A 828 -105.26 -148.38 -0.80
N ILE A 829 -105.38 -149.65 -1.17
CA ILE A 829 -106.36 -150.58 -0.62
C ILE A 829 -105.78 -151.41 0.53
N ASP A 830 -104.47 -151.61 0.61
CA ASP A 830 -103.93 -152.62 1.54
C ASP A 830 -103.71 -152.13 2.97
N ASN A 831 -103.28 -150.89 3.25
CA ASN A 831 -102.80 -150.56 4.60
C ASN A 831 -103.27 -149.22 5.19
N THR A 832 -104.53 -148.84 4.91
CA THR A 832 -105.46 -148.28 5.94
C THR A 832 -105.54 -149.18 7.18
N LYS A 833 -104.97 -150.38 7.12
CA LYS A 833 -105.26 -151.40 8.06
C LYS A 833 -104.64 -151.23 9.44
N THR A 834 -103.56 -150.49 9.71
CA THR A 834 -102.95 -150.73 11.03
C THR A 834 -102.54 -149.53 11.88
N GLU A 835 -101.31 -149.05 11.93
CA GLU A 835 -100.83 -148.71 13.28
C GLU A 835 -100.97 -147.28 13.82
N LEU A 836 -100.75 -146.22 13.06
CA LEU A 836 -100.22 -145.01 13.70
C LEU A 836 -101.02 -143.73 13.43
N GLN A 837 -102.33 -143.88 13.47
CA GLN A 837 -103.27 -142.77 13.56
C GLN A 837 -103.26 -142.02 14.92
N ASN A 838 -102.40 -142.28 15.93
CA ASN A 838 -102.72 -141.86 17.33
C ASN A 838 -101.61 -141.28 18.29
N LYS A 839 -100.48 -140.66 17.89
CA LYS A 839 -99.60 -139.91 18.84
C LYS A 839 -98.92 -138.64 18.24
N GLY A 840 -98.96 -137.48 18.94
CA GLY A 840 -98.35 -136.17 18.56
C GLY A 840 -97.96 -135.27 19.79
N LEU A 841 -97.32 -134.09 19.62
CA LEU A 841 -96.68 -133.22 20.68
C LEU A 841 -97.22 -131.76 20.76
N ASN A 842 -97.14 -131.08 21.94
CA ASN A 842 -97.61 -129.69 22.24
C ASN A 842 -96.48 -128.67 22.57
N PHE A 843 -96.59 -127.39 22.20
CA PHE A 843 -95.61 -126.29 22.48
C PHE A 843 -96.25 -124.95 22.95
N ALA A 844 -95.66 -124.25 23.93
CA ALA A 844 -96.14 -122.96 24.51
C ALA A 844 -95.14 -121.78 24.34
N GLY A 845 -95.61 -120.53 24.23
CA GLY A 845 -94.78 -119.30 24.09
C GLY A 845 -95.11 -118.17 25.09
N ASN A 846 -94.41 -117.03 25.00
CA ASN A 846 -94.42 -115.90 25.98
C ASN A 846 -95.83 -115.34 26.29
N ALA A 847 -96.79 -115.49 25.38
CA ALA A 847 -98.24 -115.33 25.59
C ALA A 847 -99.04 -116.09 24.50
N GLY A 848 -100.21 -116.65 24.83
CA GLY A 848 -101.09 -117.44 23.92
C GLY A 848 -101.22 -118.93 24.29
N ALA A 849 -102.18 -119.66 23.69
CA ALA A 849 -102.44 -121.08 24.00
C ALA A 849 -101.51 -122.05 23.23
N ASP A 850 -101.28 -123.24 23.80
CA ASP A 850 -100.34 -124.25 23.29
C ASP A 850 -100.70 -124.80 21.89
N VAL A 851 -99.68 -125.12 21.08
CA VAL A 851 -99.80 -125.64 19.70
C VAL A 851 -99.49 -127.13 19.63
N HIS A 852 -100.48 -127.97 19.23
CA HIS A 852 -100.33 -129.41 18.99
C HIS A 852 -99.92 -129.75 17.54
N ARG A 853 -99.07 -130.76 17.34
CA ARG A 853 -98.67 -131.29 16.02
C ARG A 853 -98.59 -132.82 16.00
N ASN A 854 -99.16 -133.42 14.95
CA ASN A 854 -99.07 -134.85 14.73
C ASN A 854 -97.65 -135.22 14.28
N LEU A 855 -97.21 -136.45 14.56
CA LEU A 855 -95.91 -136.95 14.08
C LEU A 855 -95.85 -136.84 12.55
N GLY A 856 -95.04 -135.90 12.04
CA GLY A 856 -94.92 -135.58 10.62
C GLY A 856 -95.17 -134.11 10.25
N ASP A 857 -95.77 -133.31 11.15
CA ASP A 857 -96.00 -131.88 10.89
C ASP A 857 -94.79 -131.00 11.27
N LYS A 858 -94.47 -129.97 10.47
CA LYS A 858 -93.36 -129.04 10.70
C LYS A 858 -93.74 -127.86 11.60
N LEU A 859 -93.01 -127.59 12.70
CA LEU A 859 -93.11 -126.38 13.54
C LEU A 859 -92.03 -125.35 13.15
N ASN A 860 -92.43 -124.11 12.83
CA ASN A 860 -91.50 -123.01 12.47
C ASN A 860 -91.29 -122.07 13.68
N ILE A 861 -90.04 -121.70 13.99
CA ILE A 861 -89.66 -120.66 14.97
C ILE A 861 -88.99 -119.52 14.20
N VAL A 862 -89.56 -118.32 14.26
CA VAL A 862 -89.09 -117.08 13.58
C VAL A 862 -88.75 -116.02 14.62
N GLY A 863 -87.67 -115.26 14.41
CA GLY A 863 -87.22 -114.22 15.34
C GLY A 863 -87.96 -112.89 15.17
N GLY A 864 -88.46 -112.31 16.27
CA GLY A 864 -88.07 -110.95 16.64
C GLY A 864 -89.11 -109.84 16.89
N ALA A 865 -90.34 -109.87 16.35
CA ALA A 865 -91.33 -108.83 16.68
C ALA A 865 -92.78 -109.33 16.58
N ASP A 866 -93.61 -108.88 17.51
CA ASP A 866 -95.03 -109.17 17.65
C ASP A 866 -95.85 -108.52 16.52
N THR A 867 -96.88 -109.20 16.04
CA THR A 867 -97.63 -108.93 14.80
C THR A 867 -98.47 -107.63 14.83
N ALA A 868 -98.40 -106.86 15.91
CA ALA A 868 -99.06 -105.56 16.07
C ALA A 868 -98.13 -104.33 15.97
N THR A 869 -96.84 -104.49 15.63
CA THR A 869 -95.86 -103.39 15.50
C THR A 869 -95.65 -102.97 14.03
N ALA A 870 -95.68 -101.67 13.73
CA ALA A 870 -95.54 -101.15 12.36
C ALA A 870 -94.15 -101.39 11.73
N GLU A 871 -94.15 -101.67 10.42
CA GLU A 871 -93.01 -102.18 9.62
C GLU A 871 -91.81 -101.22 9.56
N ASP A 872 -92.02 -99.93 9.81
CA ASP A 872 -91.02 -98.85 9.81
C ASP A 872 -90.26 -98.68 11.13
N LYS A 873 -90.55 -99.50 12.16
CA LYS A 873 -89.94 -99.38 13.50
C LYS A 873 -89.22 -100.62 14.03
N THR A 874 -88.89 -101.61 13.19
CA THR A 874 -88.12 -102.80 13.62
C THR A 874 -86.96 -103.09 12.67
N SER A 875 -85.75 -103.28 13.24
CA SER A 875 -84.50 -103.55 12.50
C SER A 875 -84.24 -105.06 12.33
N GLY A 876 -85.29 -105.83 12.02
CA GLY A 876 -85.38 -107.29 12.16
C GLY A 876 -84.35 -108.15 11.38
N GLU A 877 -83.38 -107.56 10.69
CA GLU A 877 -82.33 -108.29 9.98
C GLU A 877 -81.22 -108.81 10.92
N ASN A 878 -80.98 -108.17 12.08
CA ASN A 878 -79.76 -108.40 12.85
C ASN A 878 -79.69 -109.74 13.60
N VAL A 879 -80.80 -110.47 13.87
CA VAL A 879 -80.79 -111.75 14.62
C VAL A 879 -81.06 -112.95 13.69
N ILE A 880 -80.18 -113.95 13.68
CA ILE A 880 -80.28 -115.18 12.86
C ILE A 880 -80.52 -116.40 13.77
N THR A 881 -81.48 -117.25 13.42
CA THR A 881 -81.67 -118.57 14.05
C THR A 881 -81.24 -119.69 13.10
N ARG A 882 -80.34 -120.60 13.52
CA ARG A 882 -79.86 -121.74 12.71
C ARG A 882 -80.03 -123.06 13.46
N THR A 883 -80.45 -124.11 12.77
CA THR A 883 -80.50 -125.46 13.35
C THR A 883 -79.12 -126.11 13.33
N THR A 884 -78.74 -126.75 14.44
CA THR A 884 -77.49 -127.50 14.62
C THR A 884 -77.82 -128.89 15.18
N ALA A 885 -76.83 -129.78 15.25
CA ALA A 885 -77.01 -131.16 15.71
C ALA A 885 -77.59 -131.28 17.13
N ASP A 886 -77.38 -130.26 17.99
CA ASP A 886 -77.85 -130.23 19.39
C ASP A 886 -79.09 -129.34 19.63
N GLY A 887 -79.66 -128.73 18.58
CA GLY A 887 -80.81 -127.83 18.68
C GLY A 887 -80.67 -126.53 17.87
N ILE A 888 -81.45 -125.50 18.20
CA ILE A 888 -81.43 -124.20 17.49
C ILE A 888 -80.46 -123.22 18.16
N LYS A 889 -79.54 -122.65 17.38
CA LYS A 889 -78.59 -121.58 17.75
C LYS A 889 -79.15 -120.20 17.34
N ILE A 890 -79.02 -119.19 18.20
CA ILE A 890 -79.46 -117.80 17.95
C ILE A 890 -78.23 -116.87 17.97
N GLU A 891 -78.02 -116.07 16.92
CA GLU A 891 -76.82 -115.25 16.69
C GLU A 891 -77.16 -113.86 16.15
N LEU A 892 -76.25 -112.88 16.25
CA LEU A 892 -76.35 -111.60 15.53
C LEU A 892 -75.59 -111.65 14.18
N LEU A 893 -76.04 -110.91 13.17
CA LEU A 893 -75.27 -110.65 11.94
C LEU A 893 -73.91 -110.01 12.27
N LYS A 894 -72.86 -110.42 11.56
CA LYS A 894 -71.50 -109.87 11.73
C LYS A 894 -71.41 -108.39 11.31
N ASP A 895 -72.15 -108.00 10.29
CA ASP A 895 -72.30 -106.60 9.85
C ASP A 895 -73.72 -106.11 10.18
N ALA A 896 -74.00 -105.94 11.48
CA ALA A 896 -75.31 -105.52 11.96
C ALA A 896 -75.59 -104.04 11.64
N LYS A 897 -76.78 -103.75 11.11
CA LYS A 897 -77.21 -102.38 10.78
C LYS A 897 -77.85 -101.72 12.01
N PHE A 898 -77.37 -100.56 12.42
CA PHE A 898 -77.90 -99.77 13.54
C PHE A 898 -78.16 -98.33 13.09
N ASP A 899 -79.27 -97.73 13.50
CA ASP A 899 -79.55 -96.31 13.23
C ASP A 899 -78.65 -95.35 14.04
N SER A 900 -78.20 -95.80 15.23
CA SER A 900 -77.18 -95.14 16.04
C SER A 900 -76.54 -96.17 16.97
N ILE A 901 -75.24 -96.04 17.21
CA ILE A 901 -74.52 -96.85 18.21
C ILE A 901 -74.03 -95.91 19.32
N THR A 902 -74.49 -96.16 20.55
CA THR A 902 -74.06 -95.43 21.75
C THR A 902 -73.19 -96.35 22.60
N THR A 903 -71.92 -96.03 22.76
CA THR A 903 -70.96 -96.76 23.61
C THR A 903 -70.29 -95.79 24.58
N GLY A 904 -70.76 -95.76 25.82
CA GLY A 904 -70.32 -94.76 26.80
C GLY A 904 -70.65 -93.34 26.33
N ASP A 905 -69.67 -92.43 26.40
CA ASP A 905 -69.78 -91.02 25.97
C ASP A 905 -69.62 -90.81 24.45
N SER A 906 -69.39 -91.89 23.68
CA SER A 906 -69.23 -91.85 22.22
C SER A 906 -70.52 -92.22 21.50
N VAL A 907 -70.92 -91.39 20.54
CA VAL A 907 -72.08 -91.63 19.68
C VAL A 907 -71.62 -91.69 18.22
N LEU A 908 -71.88 -92.82 17.57
CA LEU A 908 -71.73 -92.98 16.12
C LEU A 908 -73.11 -93.01 15.47
N ASN A 909 -73.38 -92.02 14.63
CA ASN A 909 -74.64 -91.87 13.91
C ASN A 909 -74.41 -91.27 12.51
N ASN A 910 -75.48 -90.92 11.81
CA ASN A 910 -75.43 -90.35 10.46
C ASN A 910 -74.73 -88.98 10.36
N ASN A 911 -74.34 -88.36 11.47
CA ASN A 911 -73.57 -87.11 11.51
C ASN A 911 -72.06 -87.31 11.80
N GLY A 912 -71.63 -88.54 12.12
CA GLY A 912 -70.24 -88.90 12.41
C GLY A 912 -70.04 -89.45 13.84
N LEU A 913 -68.80 -89.37 14.34
CA LEU A 913 -68.42 -89.76 15.70
C LEU A 913 -68.32 -88.51 16.59
N THR A 914 -69.12 -88.47 17.65
CA THR A 914 -69.02 -87.44 18.69
C THR A 914 -68.63 -88.08 20.02
N ILE A 915 -67.59 -87.56 20.66
CA ILE A 915 -67.23 -87.87 22.04
C ILE A 915 -67.67 -86.70 22.92
N LYS A 916 -68.56 -86.94 23.88
CA LYS A 916 -69.00 -85.89 24.81
C LYS A 916 -67.80 -85.29 25.55
N ASP A 917 -67.71 -83.96 25.56
CA ASP A 917 -66.59 -83.18 26.15
C ASP A 917 -65.19 -83.50 25.60
N GLY A 918 -65.11 -84.11 24.40
CA GLY A 918 -63.87 -84.54 23.76
C GLY A 918 -63.73 -84.10 22.31
N ALA A 919 -62.83 -84.75 21.57
CA ALA A 919 -62.68 -84.53 20.14
C ALA A 919 -63.88 -85.09 19.36
N SER A 920 -64.19 -84.49 18.23
CA SER A 920 -65.25 -84.97 17.33
C SER A 920 -64.78 -85.04 15.88
N ILE A 921 -65.35 -86.00 15.14
CA ILE A 921 -65.16 -86.17 13.70
C ILE A 921 -66.57 -86.20 13.09
N THR A 922 -66.98 -85.08 12.52
CA THR A 922 -68.32 -84.90 11.97
C THR A 922 -68.24 -84.50 10.49
N LYS A 923 -69.39 -84.39 9.82
CA LYS A 923 -69.46 -83.88 8.44
C LYS A 923 -68.89 -82.46 8.28
N ASP A 924 -68.85 -81.68 9.36
CA ASP A 924 -68.33 -80.31 9.38
C ASP A 924 -66.80 -80.25 9.64
N GLY A 925 -66.14 -81.40 9.81
CA GLY A 925 -64.70 -81.50 10.01
C GLY A 925 -64.29 -82.05 11.39
N ILE A 926 -63.00 -81.89 11.72
CA ILE A 926 -62.40 -82.36 12.98
C ILE A 926 -62.36 -81.19 13.97
N ASN A 927 -62.93 -81.40 15.16
CA ASN A 927 -62.69 -80.53 16.31
C ASN A 927 -61.83 -81.28 17.33
N ALA A 928 -60.64 -80.74 17.65
CA ALA A 928 -59.70 -81.37 18.58
C ALA A 928 -60.13 -81.27 20.07
N GLY A 929 -61.25 -80.61 20.39
CA GLY A 929 -61.77 -80.53 21.75
C GLY A 929 -60.81 -79.85 22.74
N ASN A 930 -60.10 -78.82 22.28
CA ASN A 930 -59.02 -78.14 23.02
C ASN A 930 -57.86 -79.06 23.46
N LYS A 931 -57.61 -80.17 22.75
CA LYS A 931 -56.43 -81.02 22.94
C LYS A 931 -55.40 -80.79 21.83
N VAL A 932 -54.13 -81.02 22.13
CA VAL A 932 -53.05 -80.99 21.14
C VAL A 932 -53.19 -82.19 20.21
N ILE A 933 -53.12 -81.95 18.91
CA ILE A 933 -53.02 -83.02 17.90
C ILE A 933 -51.54 -83.40 17.79
N THR A 934 -51.17 -84.59 18.25
CA THR A 934 -49.80 -85.11 18.20
C THR A 934 -49.56 -85.91 16.91
N ASN A 935 -48.29 -86.13 16.54
CA ASN A 935 -47.88 -86.87 15.34
C ASN A 935 -48.32 -86.26 14.00
N VAL A 936 -48.34 -84.93 13.90
CA VAL A 936 -48.57 -84.21 12.63
C VAL A 936 -47.24 -84.10 11.87
N ALA A 937 -47.15 -84.74 10.69
CA ALA A 937 -46.00 -84.61 9.78
C ALA A 937 -45.88 -83.20 9.20
N ASP A 938 -44.70 -82.81 8.69
CA ASP A 938 -44.49 -81.50 8.06
C ASP A 938 -45.50 -81.30 6.92
N GLY A 939 -46.31 -80.24 7.01
CA GLY A 939 -47.26 -79.89 5.95
C GLY A 939 -46.53 -79.48 4.67
N VAL A 940 -46.92 -80.05 3.53
CA VAL A 940 -46.24 -79.87 2.24
C VAL A 940 -47.08 -78.99 1.29
N ASN A 941 -48.41 -79.11 1.35
CA ASN A 941 -49.36 -78.32 0.56
C ASN A 941 -49.96 -77.19 1.38
N GLY A 942 -50.48 -76.15 0.72
CA GLY A 942 -51.02 -74.94 1.38
C GLY A 942 -52.27 -75.15 2.25
N LYS A 943 -52.80 -76.38 2.36
CA LYS A 943 -53.93 -76.75 3.22
C LYS A 943 -53.57 -77.80 4.28
N ASP A 944 -52.32 -78.22 4.34
CA ASP A 944 -51.84 -79.17 5.35
C ASP A 944 -51.67 -78.45 6.69
N ALA A 945 -51.83 -79.16 7.80
CA ALA A 945 -51.57 -78.62 9.12
C ALA A 945 -50.05 -78.48 9.34
N VAL A 946 -49.61 -77.35 9.90
CA VAL A 946 -48.20 -77.11 10.26
C VAL A 946 -47.89 -77.63 11.66
N ASN A 947 -46.73 -78.27 11.82
CA ASN A 947 -46.24 -78.69 13.14
C ASN A 947 -45.23 -77.67 13.71
N VAL A 948 -44.83 -77.85 14.97
CA VAL A 948 -43.93 -76.92 15.68
C VAL A 948 -42.51 -76.92 15.08
N ASP A 949 -42.08 -78.01 14.45
CA ASP A 949 -40.75 -78.11 13.83
C ASP A 949 -40.64 -77.19 12.60
N GLN A 950 -41.69 -77.11 11.78
CA GLN A 950 -41.78 -76.15 10.65
C GLN A 950 -41.78 -74.69 11.12
N LEU A 951 -42.41 -74.39 12.26
CA LEU A 951 -42.38 -73.07 12.87
C LEU A 951 -40.98 -72.74 13.43
N THR A 952 -40.29 -73.72 13.99
CA THR A 952 -38.92 -73.58 14.51
C THR A 952 -37.92 -73.34 13.39
N LYS A 953 -38.01 -74.07 12.27
CA LYS A 953 -37.20 -73.82 11.05
C LYS A 953 -37.39 -72.40 10.50
N THR A 954 -38.61 -71.88 10.55
CA THR A 954 -38.91 -70.49 10.15
C THR A 954 -38.28 -69.48 11.11
N LYS A 955 -38.35 -69.74 12.41
CA LYS A 955 -37.68 -68.93 13.45
C LYS A 955 -36.15 -68.92 13.25
N ASP A 956 -35.53 -70.06 13.03
CA ASP A 956 -34.07 -70.15 12.84
C ASP A 956 -33.62 -69.44 11.55
N GLY A 957 -34.41 -69.51 10.48
CA GLY A 957 -34.19 -68.74 9.26
C GLY A 957 -34.29 -67.21 9.48
N LEU A 958 -35.18 -66.77 10.36
CA LEU A 958 -35.32 -65.38 10.75
C LEU A 958 -34.15 -64.93 11.64
N ASP A 959 -33.73 -65.74 12.61
CA ASP A 959 -32.58 -65.48 13.50
C ASP A 959 -31.27 -65.39 12.70
N ASN A 960 -31.10 -66.21 11.66
CA ASN A 960 -29.96 -66.12 10.74
C ASN A 960 -29.97 -64.82 9.92
N LYS A 961 -31.13 -64.37 9.43
CA LYS A 961 -31.25 -63.05 8.76
C LYS A 961 -30.98 -61.89 9.69
N ILE A 962 -31.42 -61.98 10.94
CA ILE A 962 -31.13 -60.98 11.99
C ILE A 962 -29.62 -60.97 12.28
N THR A 963 -28.99 -62.14 12.35
CA THR A 963 -27.54 -62.29 12.54
C THR A 963 -26.74 -61.69 11.38
N ASP A 964 -27.10 -61.97 10.13
CA ASP A 964 -26.49 -61.36 8.93
C ASP A 964 -26.65 -59.84 8.91
N THR A 965 -27.81 -59.34 9.34
CA THR A 965 -28.08 -57.90 9.44
C THR A 965 -27.21 -57.27 10.53
N ASN A 966 -27.05 -57.93 11.68
CA ASN A 966 -26.17 -57.47 12.76
C ASN A 966 -24.70 -57.51 12.34
N ASN A 967 -24.25 -58.53 11.61
CA ASN A 967 -22.87 -58.60 11.10
C ASN A 967 -22.58 -57.47 10.11
N LYS A 968 -23.51 -57.18 9.17
CA LYS A 968 -23.39 -56.02 8.26
C LYS A 968 -23.39 -54.68 9.00
N LEU A 969 -24.18 -54.58 10.07
CA LEU A 969 -24.21 -53.40 10.93
C LEU A 969 -22.89 -53.23 11.69
N ASP A 970 -22.29 -54.32 12.17
CA ASP A 970 -21.01 -54.29 12.86
C ASP A 970 -19.83 -54.03 11.91
N ASP A 971 -19.87 -54.54 10.67
CA ASP A 971 -18.93 -54.16 9.61
C ASP A 971 -19.05 -52.67 9.26
N ALA A 972 -20.27 -52.13 9.13
CA ALA A 972 -20.49 -50.71 8.91
C ALA A 972 -20.00 -49.85 10.09
N LYS A 973 -20.21 -50.28 11.34
CA LYS A 973 -19.64 -49.63 12.52
C LYS A 973 -18.11 -49.71 12.54
N LYS A 974 -17.54 -50.83 12.11
CA LYS A 974 -16.08 -51.02 12.03
C LYS A 974 -15.46 -50.14 10.95
N ASP A 975 -16.08 -50.03 9.78
CA ASP A 975 -15.64 -49.13 8.71
C ASP A 975 -15.78 -47.67 9.10
N LEU A 976 -16.89 -47.30 9.77
CA LEU A 976 -17.05 -45.96 10.33
C LEU A 976 -16.01 -45.69 11.43
N GLY A 977 -15.73 -46.67 12.29
CA GLY A 977 -14.67 -46.62 13.30
C GLY A 977 -13.27 -46.47 12.69
N ASN A 978 -12.99 -47.17 11.58
CA ASN A 978 -11.76 -47.05 10.81
C ASN A 978 -11.65 -45.68 10.14
N GLN A 979 -12.73 -45.14 9.58
CA GLN A 979 -12.75 -43.78 9.02
C GLN A 979 -12.53 -42.71 10.09
N ILE A 980 -13.17 -42.84 11.25
CA ILE A 980 -12.97 -41.95 12.39
C ILE A 980 -11.53 -42.05 12.90
N THR A 981 -10.98 -43.27 12.99
CA THR A 981 -9.60 -43.51 13.43
C THR A 981 -8.60 -42.96 12.41
N ASN A 982 -8.79 -43.20 11.12
CA ASN A 982 -7.95 -42.64 10.06
C ASN A 982 -8.02 -41.10 10.04
N THR A 983 -9.20 -40.52 10.22
CA THR A 983 -9.36 -39.05 10.30
C THR A 983 -8.69 -38.51 11.55
N LYS A 984 -8.84 -39.19 12.69
CA LYS A 984 -8.17 -38.85 13.96
C LYS A 984 -6.66 -38.97 13.83
N ASP A 985 -6.14 -40.00 13.16
CA ASP A 985 -4.72 -40.23 12.95
C ASP A 985 -4.14 -39.22 11.97
N GLN A 986 -4.85 -38.89 10.88
CA GLN A 986 -4.44 -37.81 9.97
C GLN A 986 -4.44 -36.45 10.66
N LEU A 987 -5.46 -36.16 11.46
CA LEU A 987 -5.52 -34.92 12.23
C LEU A 987 -4.46 -34.89 13.34
N THR A 988 -4.20 -36.02 14.00
CA THR A 988 -3.16 -36.16 15.02
C THR A 988 -1.77 -36.05 14.39
N ASN A 989 -1.56 -36.60 13.19
CA ASN A 989 -0.33 -36.44 12.42
C ASN A 989 -0.15 -34.99 11.99
N GLN A 990 -1.17 -34.32 11.45
CA GLN A 990 -1.10 -32.88 11.14
C GLN A 990 -0.81 -32.02 12.37
N ILE A 991 -1.48 -32.28 13.49
CA ILE A 991 -1.23 -31.58 14.76
C ILE A 991 0.19 -31.88 15.26
N THR A 992 0.66 -33.12 15.14
CA THR A 992 2.00 -33.54 15.58
C THR A 992 3.08 -32.96 14.67
N ASP A 993 2.88 -32.92 13.36
CA ASP A 993 3.78 -32.32 12.39
C ASP A 993 3.84 -30.81 12.58
N THR A 994 2.69 -30.15 12.74
CA THR A 994 2.62 -28.71 13.04
C THR A 994 3.27 -28.41 14.38
N LYS A 995 3.03 -29.24 15.41
CA LYS A 995 3.68 -29.11 16.73
C LYS A 995 5.18 -29.38 16.64
N THR A 996 5.63 -30.31 15.80
CA THR A 996 7.04 -30.65 15.59
C THR A 996 7.74 -29.54 14.83
N GLU A 997 7.13 -28.96 13.80
CA GLU A 997 7.66 -27.81 13.07
C GLU A 997 7.69 -26.56 13.97
N LEU A 998 6.63 -26.32 14.75
CA LEU A 998 6.57 -25.21 15.69
C LEU A 998 7.59 -25.39 16.82
N ASN A 999 7.70 -26.58 17.40
CA ASN A 999 8.73 -26.88 18.39
C ASN A 999 10.12 -26.77 17.78
N SER A 1000 10.33 -27.20 16.53
CA SER A 1000 11.61 -27.05 15.85
C SER A 1000 11.94 -25.58 15.57
N LYS A 1001 10.97 -24.74 15.20
CA LYS A 1001 11.16 -23.28 15.11
C LYS A 1001 11.42 -22.63 16.46
N ILE A 1002 10.69 -23.04 17.51
CA ILE A 1002 10.87 -22.55 18.88
C ILE A 1002 12.23 -22.98 19.41
N ASP A 1003 12.62 -24.24 19.21
CA ASP A 1003 13.90 -24.80 19.64
C ASP A 1003 15.04 -24.19 18.83
N ASN A 1004 14.91 -24.02 17.51
CA ASN A 1004 15.91 -23.30 16.71
C ASN A 1004 16.04 -21.83 17.15
N THR A 1005 14.93 -21.15 17.42
CA THR A 1005 14.94 -19.77 17.93
C THR A 1005 15.54 -19.71 19.34
N LYS A 1006 15.22 -20.68 20.19
CA LYS A 1006 15.77 -20.83 21.54
C LYS A 1006 17.26 -21.15 21.49
N THR A 1007 17.70 -22.02 20.59
CA THR A 1007 19.11 -22.34 20.33
C THR A 1007 19.84 -21.13 19.76
N GLU A 1008 19.25 -20.38 18.84
CA GLU A 1008 19.81 -19.11 18.35
C GLU A 1008 19.94 -18.07 19.46
N LEU A 1009 18.92 -17.89 20.31
CA LEU A 1009 18.96 -16.96 21.44
C LEU A 1009 19.96 -17.42 22.51
N GLN A 1010 20.02 -18.73 22.79
CA GLN A 1010 21.02 -19.31 23.69
C GLN A 1010 22.44 -19.11 23.14
N ASN A 1011 22.65 -19.23 21.83
CA ASN A 1011 23.97 -19.14 21.20
C ASN A 1011 24.39 -17.73 20.76
N LYS A 1012 23.46 -16.76 20.69
CA LYS A 1012 23.77 -15.38 20.26
C LYS A 1012 24.40 -14.54 21.38
N GLY A 1013 24.09 -14.83 22.64
CA GLY A 1013 24.74 -14.27 23.85
C GLY A 1013 25.14 -12.79 23.81
N LEU A 1014 26.08 -12.39 24.67
CA LEU A 1014 26.80 -11.11 24.61
C LEU A 1014 28.30 -11.40 24.66
N ASN A 1015 29.06 -10.80 23.74
CA ASN A 1015 30.52 -10.85 23.73
C ASN A 1015 31.10 -9.67 24.52
N PHE A 1016 31.97 -9.94 25.48
CA PHE A 1016 32.67 -8.95 26.28
C PHE A 1016 34.17 -9.02 25.96
N ALA A 1017 34.70 -7.97 25.36
CA ALA A 1017 36.13 -7.84 25.07
C ALA A 1017 36.87 -7.23 26.28
N GLY A 1018 38.02 -7.81 26.64
CA GLY A 1018 38.94 -7.27 27.64
C GLY A 1018 40.15 -6.55 27.01
N ASN A 1019 41.06 -6.03 27.84
CA ASN A 1019 42.25 -5.30 27.37
C ASN A 1019 43.32 -6.21 26.72
N ALA A 1020 43.26 -7.52 26.94
CA ALA A 1020 44.04 -8.57 26.28
C ALA A 1020 43.33 -9.94 26.43
N GLY A 1021 43.55 -10.89 25.51
CA GLY A 1021 42.85 -12.18 25.45
C GLY A 1021 41.71 -12.21 24.41
N ALA A 1022 41.08 -13.37 24.22
CA ALA A 1022 39.92 -13.51 23.32
C ALA A 1022 38.62 -13.00 23.97
N ASP A 1023 37.69 -12.49 23.16
CA ASP A 1023 36.37 -12.03 23.63
C ASP A 1023 35.63 -13.15 24.38
N VAL A 1024 35.00 -12.78 25.50
CA VAL A 1024 34.25 -13.73 26.34
C VAL A 1024 32.78 -13.68 25.95
N HIS A 1025 32.27 -14.78 25.39
CA HIS A 1025 30.85 -14.95 25.09
C HIS A 1025 30.07 -15.48 26.31
N ARG A 1026 29.01 -14.78 26.72
CA ARG A 1026 28.04 -15.31 27.69
C ARG A 1026 26.65 -15.47 27.09
N ASN A 1027 26.05 -16.63 27.27
CA ASN A 1027 24.68 -16.86 26.86
C ASN A 1027 23.75 -15.98 27.72
N LEU A 1028 22.59 -15.60 27.17
CA LEU A 1028 21.60 -14.80 27.88
C LEU A 1028 21.12 -15.53 29.15
N GLY A 1029 21.30 -14.91 30.33
CA GLY A 1029 20.96 -15.48 31.64
C GLY A 1029 22.16 -16.04 32.42
N ASP A 1030 23.30 -16.22 31.77
CA ASP A 1030 24.51 -16.63 32.46
C ASP A 1030 25.16 -15.47 33.22
N LYS A 1031 25.64 -15.75 34.43
CA LYS A 1031 26.35 -14.77 35.25
C LYS A 1031 27.74 -14.49 34.66
N LEU A 1032 28.02 -13.22 34.33
CA LEU A 1032 29.36 -12.74 34.01
C LEU A 1032 30.05 -12.28 35.30
N ASN A 1033 31.11 -12.97 35.72
CA ASN A 1033 31.94 -12.54 36.84
C ASN A 1033 33.09 -11.69 36.29
N ILE A 1034 33.14 -10.40 36.64
CA ILE A 1034 34.27 -9.52 36.32
C ILE A 1034 35.27 -9.59 37.49
N VAL A 1035 36.36 -10.32 37.27
CA VAL A 1035 37.47 -10.48 38.22
C VAL A 1035 38.62 -9.55 37.81
N GLY A 1036 39.21 -8.85 38.78
CA GLY A 1036 40.31 -7.93 38.53
C GLY A 1036 41.64 -8.64 38.30
N GLY A 1037 42.16 -8.58 37.06
CA GLY A 1037 43.56 -8.20 36.79
C GLY A 1037 44.69 -9.21 37.00
N ALA A 1038 44.57 -10.47 36.58
CA ALA A 1038 45.75 -11.30 36.25
C ALA A 1038 45.43 -12.24 35.08
N ASP A 1039 46.43 -12.48 34.21
CA ASP A 1039 46.34 -13.46 33.11
C ASP A 1039 46.23 -14.88 33.70
N ALA A 1040 45.45 -15.77 33.06
CA ALA A 1040 45.04 -17.07 33.59
C ALA A 1040 46.20 -18.05 33.86
N ALA A 1041 47.40 -17.77 33.33
CA ALA A 1041 48.61 -18.54 33.58
C ALA A 1041 49.38 -18.14 34.87
N THR A 1042 48.89 -17.15 35.62
CA THR A 1042 49.55 -16.65 36.84
C THR A 1042 49.21 -17.55 38.03
N ALA A 1043 50.24 -18.08 38.72
CA ALA A 1043 50.06 -18.98 39.86
C ALA A 1043 49.31 -18.30 41.03
N GLU A 1044 48.43 -19.06 41.69
CA GLU A 1044 47.42 -18.59 42.67
C GLU A 1044 48.04 -17.90 43.90
N ASP A 1045 49.30 -18.21 44.21
CA ASP A 1045 50.13 -17.60 45.25
C ASP A 1045 50.73 -16.23 44.86
N LYS A 1046 50.47 -15.75 43.64
CA LYS A 1046 51.00 -14.48 43.10
C LYS A 1046 49.95 -13.44 42.74
N THR A 1047 48.68 -13.64 43.11
CA THR A 1047 47.60 -12.70 42.83
C THR A 1047 46.91 -12.26 44.11
N SER A 1048 47.05 -10.99 44.51
CA SER A 1048 46.30 -10.42 45.64
C SER A 1048 44.99 -9.81 45.14
N GLY A 1049 43.94 -10.64 45.03
CA GLY A 1049 42.61 -10.23 44.53
C GLY A 1049 41.88 -9.15 45.35
N GLU A 1050 42.57 -8.44 46.26
CA GLU A 1050 41.98 -7.47 47.18
C GLU A 1050 41.92 -6.04 46.62
N ASN A 1051 42.78 -5.65 45.67
CA ASN A 1051 42.95 -4.23 45.33
C ASN A 1051 41.94 -3.65 44.31
N VAL A 1052 41.24 -4.49 43.53
CA VAL A 1052 40.22 -4.06 42.56
C VAL A 1052 38.85 -4.52 43.05
N ILE A 1053 37.94 -3.59 43.31
CA ILE A 1053 36.55 -3.89 43.70
C ILE A 1053 35.64 -3.67 42.49
N THR A 1054 34.83 -4.68 42.17
CA THR A 1054 33.71 -4.56 41.24
C THR A 1054 32.39 -4.51 42.02
N ARG A 1055 31.57 -3.47 41.80
CA ARG A 1055 30.25 -3.29 42.46
C ARG A 1055 29.15 -3.19 41.42
N THR A 1056 28.05 -3.88 41.66
CA THR A 1056 26.84 -3.71 40.83
C THR A 1056 26.07 -2.50 41.34
N THR A 1057 25.70 -1.59 40.44
CA THR A 1057 24.88 -0.41 40.71
C THR A 1057 23.64 -0.44 39.82
N ALA A 1058 22.65 0.44 40.07
CA ALA A 1058 21.44 0.50 39.25
C ALA A 1058 21.73 0.79 37.75
N ASP A 1059 22.83 1.49 37.46
CA ASP A 1059 23.22 1.91 36.11
C ASP A 1059 24.31 1.02 35.47
N GLY A 1060 24.75 -0.06 36.14
CA GLY A 1060 25.76 -0.99 35.61
C GLY A 1060 26.83 -1.45 36.61
N ILE A 1061 27.95 -2.00 36.12
CA ILE A 1061 29.07 -2.46 36.94
C ILE A 1061 30.10 -1.33 37.09
N LYS A 1062 30.38 -0.92 38.34
CA LYS A 1062 31.42 0.04 38.69
C LYS A 1062 32.70 -0.70 39.09
N ILE A 1063 33.86 -0.32 38.54
CA ILE A 1063 35.17 -0.91 38.84
C ILE A 1063 36.05 0.16 39.48
N GLU A 1064 36.58 -0.11 40.68
CA GLU A 1064 37.34 0.85 41.48
C GLU A 1064 38.56 0.20 42.14
N LEU A 1065 39.61 0.98 42.39
CA LEU A 1065 40.76 0.53 43.20
C LEU A 1065 40.51 0.82 44.69
N LEU A 1066 40.99 -0.08 45.56
CA LEU A 1066 41.02 0.16 47.01
C LEU A 1066 41.91 1.38 47.29
N LYS A 1067 41.47 2.29 48.17
CA LYS A 1067 42.26 3.49 48.52
C LYS A 1067 43.59 3.14 49.18
N ASP A 1068 43.63 2.10 49.99
CA ASP A 1068 44.82 1.59 50.67
C ASP A 1068 45.20 0.22 50.09
N ALA A 1069 45.78 0.22 48.89
CA ALA A 1069 46.10 -1.01 48.16
C ALA A 1069 47.24 -1.80 48.83
N LYS A 1070 47.04 -3.11 49.03
CA LYS A 1070 48.03 -4.03 49.60
C LYS A 1070 48.83 -4.70 48.49
N PHE A 1071 50.14 -4.50 48.48
CA PHE A 1071 51.04 -5.11 47.51
C PHE A 1071 52.07 -5.99 48.24
N ASP A 1072 52.24 -7.25 47.81
CA ASP A 1072 53.29 -8.13 48.36
C ASP A 1072 54.70 -7.67 47.96
N SER A 1073 54.80 -7.08 46.78
CA SER A 1073 55.93 -6.27 46.37
C SER A 1073 55.51 -5.20 45.35
N ILE A 1074 56.15 -4.05 45.39
CA ILE A 1074 56.02 -2.99 44.39
C ILE A 1074 57.35 -2.92 43.65
N THR A 1075 57.33 -3.20 42.35
CA THR A 1075 58.50 -3.05 41.47
C THR A 1075 58.33 -1.82 40.60
N THR A 1076 59.24 -0.86 40.72
CA THR A 1076 59.29 0.35 39.89
C THR A 1076 60.70 0.52 39.35
N GLY A 1077 60.89 0.23 38.06
CA GLY A 1077 62.23 0.13 37.47
C GLY A 1077 63.03 -1.00 38.09
N ASP A 1078 64.29 -0.73 38.47
CA ASP A 1078 65.18 -1.70 39.13
C ASP A 1078 64.93 -1.85 40.65
N SER A 1079 63.97 -1.11 41.20
CA SER A 1079 63.64 -1.09 42.64
C SER A 1079 62.46 -1.99 42.96
N VAL A 1080 62.63 -2.92 43.89
CA VAL A 1080 61.64 -3.88 44.40
C VAL A 1080 61.43 -3.64 45.89
N LEU A 1081 60.32 -3.03 46.29
CA LEU A 1081 59.90 -2.93 47.69
C LEU A 1081 59.03 -4.14 48.03
N ASN A 1082 59.47 -5.01 48.94
CA ASN A 1082 58.71 -6.19 49.35
C ASN A 1082 58.67 -6.34 50.88
N ASN A 1083 58.12 -7.45 51.36
CA ASN A 1083 58.04 -7.77 52.79
C ASN A 1083 59.40 -7.91 53.49
N ASN A 1084 60.52 -7.95 52.75
CA ASN A 1084 61.87 -7.89 53.29
C ASN A 1084 62.50 -6.49 53.22
N GLY A 1085 61.86 -5.49 52.61
CA GLY A 1085 62.34 -4.12 52.43
C GLY A 1085 62.53 -3.71 50.97
N LEU A 1086 63.18 -2.57 50.71
CA LEU A 1086 63.48 -2.04 49.37
C LEU A 1086 64.78 -2.63 48.84
N THR A 1087 64.73 -3.34 47.71
CA THR A 1087 65.89 -3.88 47.01
C THR A 1087 66.06 -3.17 45.68
N ILE A 1088 67.20 -2.56 45.40
CA ILE A 1088 67.50 -1.98 44.08
C ILE A 1088 68.53 -2.86 43.39
N LYS A 1089 68.20 -3.43 42.23
CA LYS A 1089 69.13 -4.25 41.45
C LYS A 1089 70.35 -3.41 41.08
N ASP A 1090 71.55 -3.88 41.42
CA ASP A 1090 72.83 -3.18 41.25
C ASP A 1090 72.95 -1.81 41.99
N GLY A 1091 72.07 -1.57 42.98
CA GLY A 1091 72.03 -0.36 43.80
C GLY A 1091 71.93 -0.67 45.30
N ALA A 1092 71.77 0.38 46.11
CA ALA A 1092 71.59 0.23 47.55
C ALA A 1092 70.21 -0.38 47.87
N SER A 1093 70.18 -1.37 48.76
CA SER A 1093 68.97 -2.01 49.28
C SER A 1093 68.85 -1.79 50.79
N ILE A 1094 67.63 -1.50 51.25
CA ILE A 1094 67.25 -1.41 52.66
C ILE A 1094 66.37 -2.61 52.97
N THR A 1095 66.90 -3.61 53.67
CA THR A 1095 66.14 -4.80 54.07
C THR A 1095 65.95 -4.89 55.58
N LYS A 1096 65.15 -5.86 56.03
CA LYS A 1096 65.00 -6.18 57.47
C LYS A 1096 66.31 -6.56 58.14
N ASP A 1097 67.28 -7.03 57.36
CA ASP A 1097 68.63 -7.40 57.82
C ASP A 1097 69.59 -6.20 57.86
N GLY A 1098 69.17 -5.01 57.42
CA GLY A 1098 69.94 -3.76 57.44
C GLY A 1098 70.08 -3.08 56.07
N ILE A 1099 70.92 -2.05 56.00
CA ILE A 1099 71.22 -1.33 54.75
C ILE A 1099 72.43 -1.97 54.07
N ASN A 1100 72.24 -2.52 52.87
CA ASN A 1100 73.32 -2.94 51.99
C ASN A 1100 73.48 -1.91 50.87
N ALA A 1101 74.62 -1.23 50.83
CA ALA A 1101 74.87 -0.14 49.89
C ALA A 1101 75.21 -0.57 48.45
N GLY A 1102 75.32 -1.88 48.18
CA GLY A 1102 75.65 -2.38 46.84
C GLY A 1102 76.99 -1.87 46.31
N ASN A 1103 78.03 -1.86 47.17
CA ASN A 1103 79.35 -1.27 46.89
C ASN A 1103 79.36 0.24 46.55
N LYS A 1104 78.30 0.97 46.89
CA LYS A 1104 78.28 2.44 46.87
C LYS A 1104 78.62 2.99 48.26
N VAL A 1105 79.25 4.16 48.31
CA VAL A 1105 79.52 4.85 49.58
C VAL A 1105 78.19 5.37 50.13
N ILE A 1106 77.81 4.96 51.34
CA ILE A 1106 76.74 5.63 52.08
C ILE A 1106 77.35 6.91 52.68
N THR A 1107 77.19 8.04 52.00
CA THR A 1107 77.60 9.35 52.52
C THR A 1107 76.47 9.93 53.38
N ASN A 1108 76.80 10.52 54.54
CA ASN A 1108 75.89 10.99 55.61
C ASN A 1108 75.43 9.93 56.63
N VAL A 1109 76.27 8.93 56.93
CA VAL A 1109 76.14 8.15 58.18
C VAL A 1109 76.92 8.89 59.26
N ALA A 1110 76.26 9.32 60.35
CA ALA A 1110 76.91 10.03 61.45
C ALA A 1110 77.89 9.12 62.20
N ASP A 1111 79.03 9.66 62.67
CA ASP A 1111 80.03 8.95 63.48
C ASP A 1111 79.36 8.35 64.74
N GLY A 1112 79.49 7.02 64.91
CA GLY A 1112 78.93 6.23 66.01
C GLY A 1112 79.95 5.27 66.58
#